data_AF-A0A9P1MTW2-F1
#
_entry.id   AF-A0A9P1MTW2-F1
#
_cell.length_a   1.000
_cell.length_b   1.000
_cell.length_c   1.000
_cell.angle_alpha   90.00
_cell.angle_beta   90.00
_cell.angle_gamma   90.00
#
_symmetry.space_group_name_H-M   'P 1'
#
loop_
_entity.id
_entity.type
_entity.pdbx_description
1 polymer ?
#
loop_
_entity_poly.entity_id
_entity_poly.type
_entity_poly.pdbx_seq_one_letter_code
_entity_poly.pdbx_strand_id
1 'polypeptide(L)'
;MSFFGIGGKTDEKVSLSSMKKYDASSNISPCESSSSSDEENDSHAELDLDDKNVLSYFSVVSNYIWKNSRKASYASGTDSWVPTDPNEVVEVPTAIVTRYKKVYPLIGEEDLNSNGAFYVMSADESRKEEEEEEEEVEEELEPNAMNNEITTEEKEIFKPPLNHLVFRFWTGTKDNVRLLSLFRSRKVTDVIALCERCRESRSLFRCSLKYSSSRAEFVKKLLVILQEHLLWKPIHIAAVLGLEEFFKERKRKVRGQMHILSQPEGMTPLIIAVQHNHMSLVNYLVTECCEDLKIDSRNHNNVLHYAATASAEMVKLLMDSGKCDNLINATNNDGSTPFYLAVMGGNPFCAKALRSYGGLLRVPGSLKNVSPLLEAMKKPKMDVASLQAIFEAYPDSLKDSESLTGNTALHVVSFKKTLLALLDLKSEELHLDVRNSLMQTPLHVYILRSDLSLIMAIAAYNVDINAKDNNGNSPLHLAVSNLNLEIVKALLCLGAEPNIINNHKESPRHLAAKFKNNDIAMEIVRCLIICGASSCPQGFVGCTTFCVHRDNFVPEPKICDSDSESSVCRKLSKLAVDSQSATSAYEYEVDPDRGGKQDQTYHDSNPIRNFPQQQAIRAVMERLKEFQKKEDVNLMNVLSLDGGGIRGLVSTQILICLQRYLDSPVFSYFDWVAGTSTGTLIASAIMTGKSLREIQKVYLRFKDELFDSWTRPYSSIALEEFMKKCIGGDVKLSDIKYPRFFFTTVRADTFPVQLELLRNYRLPLTDEENNELGFHDPAEIPLWKAARRSSAAPTYFSASEGKFIDGGMVSNNPTLDLLSEIHFYKSTCAFKKIESNVDVGCVVSVGTGITPVYPVDPSVFEMSDMFGLLRGIKNLSLMVLDQATATEGAPIARSRSWCHALNRPYFRLNSPLFKDIVLDASDDSDLVEMMWDTVLYCHTHRKDLIELAQVLKAIGTNKYRKKKMNSTSN
;
A
#
# COMPACT_ATOMS: atom_id res chain seq x y z
N MET A 1 -10.83 -12.36 15.54
CA MET A 1 -9.62 -12.81 16.27
C MET A 1 -8.65 -11.66 16.33
N SER A 2 -8.10 -11.36 17.50
CA SER A 2 -7.00 -10.41 17.71
C SER A 2 -6.32 -10.73 19.05
N PHE A 3 -5.05 -10.35 19.16
CA PHE A 3 -4.16 -10.55 20.32
C PHE A 3 -3.77 -11.99 20.68
N PHE A 4 -2.56 -12.35 20.22
CA PHE A 4 -1.63 -13.13 21.03
C PHE A 4 -1.40 -12.43 22.39
N GLY A 5 -1.27 -13.22 23.46
CA GLY A 5 -0.75 -12.78 24.76
C GLY A 5 0.55 -13.52 25.09
N ILE A 6 1.50 -12.85 25.76
CA ILE A 6 2.78 -13.42 26.19
C ILE A 6 2.74 -13.65 27.72
N GLY A 7 3.34 -14.78 28.16
CA GLY A 7 3.41 -15.19 29.57
C GLY A 7 2.35 -16.23 29.92
N GLY A 8 2.59 -17.11 30.90
CA GLY A 8 3.79 -17.32 31.71
C GLY A 8 3.61 -18.56 32.60
N LYS A 9 4.70 -19.19 33.06
CA LYS A 9 4.60 -20.39 33.90
C LYS A 9 4.03 -20.07 35.28
N THR A 10 3.09 -20.89 35.74
CA THR A 10 2.95 -21.31 37.16
C THR A 10 2.12 -22.59 37.21
N ASP A 11 2.59 -23.58 37.95
CA ASP A 11 1.80 -24.77 38.32
C ASP A 11 0.92 -24.43 39.52
N GLU A 12 -0.30 -24.98 39.59
CA GLU A 12 -0.83 -25.47 40.86
C GLU A 12 -1.92 -26.54 40.68
N LYS A 13 -2.00 -27.46 41.63
CA LYS A 13 -3.01 -28.54 41.69
C LYS A 13 -3.99 -28.24 42.83
N VAL A 14 -5.29 -28.23 42.53
CA VAL A 14 -6.36 -28.41 43.54
C VAL A 14 -7.36 -29.44 43.01
N SER A 15 -7.96 -30.22 43.90
CA SER A 15 -8.80 -31.38 43.59
C SER A 15 -10.02 -31.45 44.51
N LEU A 16 -10.97 -32.36 44.19
CA LEU A 16 -12.11 -32.80 45.03
C LEU A 16 -13.23 -31.74 45.21
N SER A 17 -14.52 -32.08 45.41
CA SER A 17 -15.27 -33.35 45.28
C SER A 17 -16.80 -33.11 45.36
N SER A 18 -17.61 -34.19 45.25
CA SER A 18 -19.07 -34.25 45.50
C SER A 18 -19.95 -33.56 44.43
N MET A 19 -21.24 -33.88 44.19
CA MET A 19 -22.14 -35.01 44.54
C MET A 19 -23.32 -34.99 43.51
N LYS A 20 -24.25 -35.95 43.33
CA LYS A 20 -24.65 -37.24 43.96
C LYS A 20 -25.41 -38.09 42.91
N LYS A 21 -26.08 -39.18 43.31
CA LYS A 21 -27.22 -39.83 42.61
C LYS A 21 -28.46 -39.83 43.51
N TYR A 22 -29.67 -39.73 42.97
CA TYR A 22 -30.65 -40.84 42.86
C TYR A 22 -32.05 -40.40 42.37
N ASP A 23 -32.85 -41.41 42.00
CA ASP A 23 -34.11 -41.41 41.23
C ASP A 23 -35.33 -40.71 41.86
N ALA A 24 -36.35 -40.51 41.03
CA ALA A 24 -37.76 -40.64 41.43
C ALA A 24 -38.61 -41.13 40.23
N SER A 25 -39.61 -41.98 40.49
CA SER A 25 -40.60 -42.44 39.51
C SER A 25 -41.93 -42.78 40.19
N SER A 26 -42.99 -43.02 39.39
CA SER A 26 -44.37 -43.37 39.82
C SER A 26 -45.17 -42.21 40.46
N ASN A 27 -46.52 -42.21 40.58
CA ASN A 27 -47.52 -43.28 40.34
C ASN A 27 -48.98 -42.73 40.17
N ILE A 28 -49.93 -43.57 39.69
CA ILE A 28 -51.42 -43.55 39.93
C ILE A 28 -52.23 -42.31 39.39
N SER A 29 -53.30 -42.33 38.55
CA SER A 29 -54.46 -43.22 38.20
C SER A 29 -55.77 -42.95 39.03
N PRO A 30 -57.00 -43.44 38.69
CA PRO A 30 -57.67 -43.85 37.42
C PRO A 30 -59.16 -43.33 37.28
N CYS A 31 -59.98 -43.98 36.43
CA CYS A 31 -61.47 -43.97 36.37
C CYS A 31 -62.17 -42.70 35.77
N GLU A 32 -63.34 -42.75 35.10
CA GLU A 32 -64.30 -43.85 34.80
C GLU A 32 -65.22 -43.50 33.58
N SER A 33 -66.29 -44.25 33.30
CA SER A 33 -66.38 -45.12 32.10
C SER A 33 -67.84 -45.33 31.59
N SER A 34 -68.04 -45.81 30.35
CA SER A 34 -69.33 -46.36 29.84
C SER A 34 -69.14 -47.24 28.59
N SER A 35 -69.99 -48.27 28.42
CA SER A 35 -69.88 -49.38 27.43
C SER A 35 -70.59 -49.10 26.07
N SER A 36 -70.64 -49.98 25.05
CA SER A 36 -70.31 -51.42 24.87
C SER A 36 -70.05 -51.78 23.38
N SER A 37 -69.60 -53.03 23.10
CA SER A 37 -69.85 -53.87 21.87
C SER A 37 -69.37 -53.35 20.49
N ASP A 38 -68.71 -54.11 19.57
CA ASP A 38 -68.37 -55.56 19.49
C ASP A 38 -66.94 -55.81 18.91
N GLU A 39 -66.71 -56.86 18.11
CA GLU A 39 -65.49 -57.69 18.05
C GLU A 39 -64.43 -57.42 16.93
N GLU A 40 -63.35 -58.21 17.00
CA GLU A 40 -62.34 -58.60 15.99
C GLU A 40 -61.08 -57.76 15.74
N ASN A 41 -60.03 -58.47 15.28
CA ASN A 41 -58.66 -58.00 15.09
C ASN A 41 -58.46 -57.41 13.67
N ASP A 42 -57.53 -56.47 13.50
CA ASP A 42 -56.19 -56.84 13.01
C ASP A 42 -55.14 -55.74 13.23
N SER A 43 -53.87 -56.07 13.04
CA SER A 43 -52.73 -55.14 13.13
C SER A 43 -52.16 -54.82 11.75
N HIS A 44 -51.77 -53.56 11.49
CA HIS A 44 -50.54 -53.20 10.77
C HIS A 44 -50.29 -51.67 10.79
N ALA A 45 -49.11 -51.25 10.34
CA ALA A 45 -48.55 -49.91 10.61
C ALA A 45 -48.81 -48.86 9.52
N GLU A 46 -48.96 -47.61 9.92
CA GLU A 46 -48.85 -46.45 9.02
C GLU A 46 -47.39 -45.98 8.89
N LEU A 47 -46.95 -45.75 7.64
CA LEU A 47 -45.66 -45.14 7.31
C LEU A 47 -45.89 -43.72 6.78
N ASP A 48 -45.19 -42.76 7.39
CA ASP A 48 -45.41 -41.33 7.21
C ASP A 48 -45.28 -40.84 5.75
N LEU A 49 -46.18 -39.95 5.33
CA LEU A 49 -46.30 -39.51 3.93
C LEU A 49 -45.16 -38.58 3.46
N ASP A 50 -44.36 -38.03 4.37
CA ASP A 50 -43.40 -36.96 4.08
C ASP A 50 -42.13 -37.48 3.35
N ASP A 51 -41.66 -38.70 3.64
CA ASP A 51 -40.40 -39.24 3.09
C ASP A 51 -40.48 -39.44 1.56
N LYS A 52 -41.60 -39.95 1.01
CA LYS A 52 -41.79 -40.22 -0.44
C LYS A 52 -41.40 -39.02 -1.34
N ASN A 53 -41.58 -37.80 -0.86
CA ASN A 53 -41.25 -36.57 -1.59
C ASN A 53 -39.76 -36.20 -1.53
N VAL A 54 -39.05 -36.54 -0.46
CA VAL A 54 -37.58 -36.39 -0.34
C VAL A 54 -36.87 -37.35 -1.31
N LEU A 55 -37.43 -38.53 -1.55
CA LEU A 55 -36.93 -39.53 -2.49
C LEU A 55 -37.05 -39.07 -3.94
N SER A 56 -38.22 -38.55 -4.31
CA SER A 56 -38.47 -37.92 -5.61
C SER A 56 -37.46 -36.79 -5.86
N TYR A 57 -37.20 -35.95 -4.86
CA TYR A 57 -36.19 -34.90 -4.95
C TYR A 57 -34.79 -35.44 -5.29
N PHE A 58 -34.21 -36.34 -4.48
CA PHE A 58 -32.83 -36.80 -4.72
C PHE A 58 -32.67 -37.63 -6.01
N SER A 59 -33.70 -38.36 -6.42
CA SER A 59 -33.76 -38.97 -7.75
C SER A 59 -33.59 -37.93 -8.87
N VAL A 60 -34.32 -36.82 -8.76
CA VAL A 60 -34.29 -35.70 -9.71
C VAL A 60 -32.99 -34.87 -9.60
N VAL A 61 -32.32 -34.89 -8.45
CA VAL A 61 -30.95 -34.36 -8.28
C VAL A 61 -29.93 -35.24 -9.03
N SER A 62 -29.95 -36.56 -8.83
CA SER A 62 -29.08 -37.52 -9.54
C SER A 62 -29.24 -37.39 -11.06
N ASN A 63 -30.48 -37.46 -11.58
CA ASN A 63 -30.70 -37.35 -13.03
C ASN A 63 -30.33 -35.96 -13.62
N TYR A 64 -30.03 -34.95 -12.79
CA TYR A 64 -29.52 -33.65 -13.21
C TYR A 64 -27.99 -33.52 -13.12
N ILE A 65 -27.36 -34.00 -12.03
CA ILE A 65 -25.88 -34.02 -11.88
C ILE A 65 -25.22 -34.69 -13.10
N TRP A 66 -25.77 -35.83 -13.53
CA TRP A 66 -25.21 -36.66 -14.61
C TRP A 66 -25.27 -36.03 -16.01
N LYS A 67 -26.03 -34.93 -16.20
CA LYS A 67 -26.04 -34.21 -17.49
C LYS A 67 -24.87 -33.23 -17.64
N ASN A 68 -24.26 -32.80 -16.54
CA ASN A 68 -23.21 -31.76 -16.54
C ASN A 68 -21.85 -32.26 -16.01
N SER A 69 -21.77 -33.45 -15.42
CA SER A 69 -20.51 -34.06 -14.99
C SER A 69 -19.61 -34.38 -16.19
N ARG A 70 -18.47 -33.67 -16.32
CA ARG A 70 -17.38 -34.10 -17.20
C ARG A 70 -16.85 -35.45 -16.70
N LYS A 71 -16.49 -36.36 -17.61
CA LYS A 71 -15.82 -37.61 -17.24
C LYS A 71 -14.53 -37.28 -16.48
N ALA A 72 -14.30 -37.94 -15.34
CA ALA A 72 -13.02 -37.87 -14.65
C ALA A 72 -11.89 -38.32 -15.60
N SER A 73 -10.74 -37.65 -15.54
CA SER A 73 -9.58 -38.00 -16.37
C SER A 73 -8.94 -39.29 -15.88
N TYR A 74 -8.83 -40.28 -16.78
CA TYR A 74 -8.18 -41.56 -16.48
C TYR A 74 -6.68 -41.35 -16.17
N ALA A 75 -6.32 -41.45 -14.90
CA ALA A 75 -4.95 -41.45 -14.41
C ALA A 75 -4.79 -42.54 -13.33
N SER A 76 -3.96 -43.55 -13.63
CA SER A 76 -3.30 -44.50 -12.72
C SER A 76 -3.99 -44.86 -11.37
N GLY A 77 -4.63 -46.04 -11.33
CA GLY A 77 -4.22 -47.06 -10.35
C GLY A 77 -4.87 -47.12 -8.96
N THR A 78 -5.74 -46.21 -8.53
CA THR A 78 -6.53 -46.39 -7.28
C THR A 78 -7.94 -45.80 -7.40
N ASP A 79 -8.95 -46.52 -6.88
CA ASP A 79 -10.40 -46.19 -6.81
C ASP A 79 -10.88 -45.06 -7.75
N SER A 80 -10.74 -45.31 -9.05
CA SER A 80 -10.81 -44.31 -10.14
C SER A 80 -12.17 -43.64 -10.38
N TRP A 81 -13.15 -43.93 -9.53
CA TRP A 81 -14.47 -43.28 -9.49
C TRP A 81 -14.57 -42.23 -8.38
N VAL A 82 -13.63 -42.21 -7.42
CA VAL A 82 -13.64 -41.31 -6.25
C VAL A 82 -13.03 -39.95 -6.62
N PRO A 83 -13.79 -38.84 -6.53
CA PRO A 83 -13.26 -37.51 -6.86
C PRO A 83 -12.29 -36.96 -5.83
N THR A 84 -11.37 -36.12 -6.30
CA THR A 84 -10.36 -35.42 -5.49
C THR A 84 -10.94 -34.30 -4.61
N ASP A 85 -12.05 -33.66 -5.01
CA ASP A 85 -12.84 -32.79 -4.12
C ASP A 85 -13.64 -33.67 -3.13
N PRO A 86 -13.41 -33.59 -1.80
CA PRO A 86 -14.18 -34.37 -0.82
C PRO A 86 -15.67 -34.00 -0.76
N ASN A 87 -16.06 -32.85 -1.30
CA ASN A 87 -17.45 -32.36 -1.36
C ASN A 87 -18.13 -32.63 -2.71
N GLU A 88 -17.53 -33.41 -3.62
CA GLU A 88 -18.16 -33.76 -4.89
C GLU A 88 -19.16 -34.92 -4.76
N VAL A 89 -20.40 -34.69 -5.22
CA VAL A 89 -21.49 -35.66 -5.17
C VAL A 89 -21.39 -36.62 -6.36
N VAL A 90 -21.06 -37.89 -6.10
CA VAL A 90 -20.85 -38.93 -7.12
C VAL A 90 -21.52 -40.24 -6.71
N GLU A 91 -21.98 -41.02 -7.69
CA GLU A 91 -22.60 -42.32 -7.47
C GLU A 91 -21.52 -43.38 -7.23
N VAL A 92 -21.67 -44.13 -6.13
CA VAL A 92 -20.84 -45.29 -5.84
C VAL A 92 -21.34 -46.44 -6.71
N PRO A 93 -20.50 -47.03 -7.59
CA PRO A 93 -20.90 -48.20 -8.38
C PRO A 93 -21.28 -49.35 -7.43
N THR A 94 -22.49 -49.90 -7.59
CA THR A 94 -23.04 -50.93 -6.69
C THR A 94 -22.14 -52.18 -6.57
N ALA A 95 -21.38 -52.51 -7.62
CA ALA A 95 -20.39 -53.58 -7.61
C ALA A 95 -19.14 -53.33 -6.73
N ILE A 96 -18.87 -52.06 -6.34
CA ILE A 96 -17.74 -51.68 -5.47
C ILE A 96 -18.19 -51.61 -4.00
N VAL A 97 -19.47 -51.34 -3.75
CA VAL A 97 -20.06 -51.19 -2.40
C VAL A 97 -19.87 -52.44 -1.54
N THR A 98 -19.82 -53.63 -2.14
CA THR A 98 -19.52 -54.90 -1.47
C THR A 98 -18.12 -54.96 -0.83
N ARG A 99 -17.18 -54.11 -1.29
CA ARG A 99 -15.83 -53.96 -0.72
C ARG A 99 -15.75 -52.92 0.40
N TYR A 100 -16.81 -52.13 0.60
CA TYR A 100 -16.84 -51.02 1.55
C TYR A 100 -17.65 -51.41 2.80
N LYS A 101 -17.00 -51.42 3.96
CA LYS A 101 -17.67 -51.76 5.22
C LYS A 101 -18.61 -50.63 5.66
N LYS A 102 -19.88 -50.95 5.90
CA LYS A 102 -20.82 -49.99 6.52
C LYS A 102 -20.44 -49.81 8.00
N VAL A 103 -20.14 -48.57 8.40
CA VAL A 103 -19.63 -48.26 9.75
C VAL A 103 -20.71 -47.64 10.64
N TYR A 104 -21.72 -46.98 10.06
CA TYR A 104 -22.72 -46.27 10.84
C TYR A 104 -24.06 -46.13 10.08
N PRO A 105 -25.22 -46.32 10.73
CA PRO A 105 -25.40 -46.67 12.15
C PRO A 105 -25.27 -48.18 12.37
N LEU A 106 -25.10 -48.59 13.63
CA LEU A 106 -24.84 -49.98 14.04
C LEU A 106 -26.12 -50.74 14.47
N ILE A 107 -27.28 -50.33 13.97
CA ILE A 107 -28.61 -50.89 14.32
C ILE A 107 -29.09 -51.82 13.19
N GLY A 108 -30.10 -52.66 13.45
CA GLY A 108 -30.58 -53.73 12.55
C GLY A 108 -30.96 -53.29 11.13
N GLU A 109 -30.96 -54.25 10.20
CA GLU A 109 -30.93 -54.00 8.76
C GLU A 109 -32.23 -53.47 8.14
N GLU A 110 -33.37 -53.60 8.83
CA GLU A 110 -34.70 -53.40 8.24
C GLU A 110 -34.97 -51.94 7.88
N ASP A 111 -34.74 -51.00 8.81
CA ASP A 111 -34.76 -49.55 8.53
C ASP A 111 -33.64 -49.10 7.58
N LEU A 112 -32.57 -49.89 7.45
CA LEU A 112 -31.34 -49.50 6.75
C LEU A 112 -31.30 -49.86 5.26
N ASN A 113 -32.24 -50.69 4.81
CA ASN A 113 -32.53 -50.89 3.40
C ASN A 113 -33.66 -49.99 2.88
N SER A 114 -34.15 -49.04 3.70
CA SER A 114 -35.15 -48.06 3.30
C SER A 114 -34.66 -47.13 2.17
N ASN A 115 -35.62 -46.66 1.37
CA ASN A 115 -35.39 -45.62 0.36
C ASN A 115 -35.22 -44.30 1.12
N GLY A 116 -34.12 -43.58 0.92
CA GLY A 116 -33.81 -42.31 1.60
C GLY A 116 -32.83 -42.40 2.78
N ALA A 117 -32.30 -43.58 3.08
CA ALA A 117 -31.34 -43.76 4.16
C ALA A 117 -30.02 -43.00 3.90
N PHE A 118 -29.59 -42.20 4.88
CA PHE A 118 -28.22 -41.67 4.99
C PHE A 118 -27.40 -42.59 5.91
N TYR A 119 -26.22 -43.02 5.48
CA TYR A 119 -25.30 -43.86 6.28
C TYR A 119 -23.83 -43.65 5.91
N VAL A 120 -22.92 -44.20 6.70
CA VAL A 120 -21.46 -44.09 6.48
C VAL A 120 -20.89 -45.44 6.04
N MET A 121 -20.09 -45.42 4.97
CA MET A 121 -19.29 -46.56 4.50
C MET A 121 -17.80 -46.22 4.58
N SER A 122 -16.94 -47.21 4.73
CA SER A 122 -15.48 -47.06 4.75
C SER A 122 -14.85 -48.00 3.72
N ALA A 123 -13.90 -47.49 2.93
CA ALA A 123 -13.00 -48.31 2.13
C ALA A 123 -12.05 -49.06 3.05
N ASP A 124 -11.83 -50.36 2.85
CA ASP A 124 -10.68 -51.07 3.43
C ASP A 124 -9.54 -51.05 2.38
N GLU A 125 -8.63 -50.07 2.47
CA GLU A 125 -7.47 -49.95 1.57
C GLU A 125 -6.47 -51.12 1.77
N SER A 126 -6.53 -51.84 2.91
CA SER A 126 -5.60 -52.92 3.30
C SER A 126 -5.94 -54.30 2.71
N ARG A 127 -6.44 -54.36 1.47
CA ARG A 127 -6.72 -55.61 0.73
C ARG A 127 -6.40 -55.48 -0.75
N LYS A 128 -5.10 -55.53 -1.04
CA LYS A 128 -4.48 -55.80 -2.35
C LYS A 128 -3.19 -56.61 -2.12
N GLU A 129 -2.68 -57.22 -3.18
CA GLU A 129 -1.39 -57.94 -3.22
C GLU A 129 -1.38 -59.29 -2.45
N GLU A 130 -2.43 -60.08 -2.69
CA GLU A 130 -2.31 -61.53 -2.96
C GLU A 130 -2.97 -61.78 -4.34
N GLU A 131 -2.58 -62.84 -5.06
CA GLU A 131 -2.97 -63.19 -6.45
C GLU A 131 -2.39 -62.29 -7.59
N GLU A 132 -1.12 -62.49 -7.96
CA GLU A 132 -0.61 -62.55 -9.36
C GLU A 132 0.92 -62.83 -9.41
N GLU A 133 1.36 -64.08 -9.23
CA GLU A 133 2.73 -64.51 -9.59
C GLU A 133 2.84 -66.05 -9.79
N GLU A 134 3.03 -66.51 -11.03
CA GLU A 134 3.57 -67.83 -11.39
C GLU A 134 4.07 -67.78 -12.86
N GLU A 135 5.15 -68.51 -13.19
CA GLU A 135 5.81 -68.63 -14.53
C GLU A 135 6.50 -67.34 -15.10
N GLU A 136 7.76 -67.33 -15.58
CA GLU A 136 8.84 -68.36 -15.60
C GLU A 136 10.24 -67.74 -15.97
N VAL A 137 11.33 -68.51 -15.79
CA VAL A 137 12.72 -68.43 -16.37
C VAL A 137 13.77 -67.45 -15.78
N GLU A 138 14.74 -68.04 -15.05
CA GLU A 138 16.25 -68.03 -15.17
C GLU A 138 16.98 -66.88 -15.94
N GLU A 139 18.20 -66.41 -15.60
CA GLU A 139 19.49 -67.12 -15.42
C GLU A 139 20.60 -66.34 -14.60
N GLU A 140 21.57 -67.10 -14.07
CA GLU A 140 23.01 -66.83 -13.76
C GLU A 140 23.56 -65.64 -12.90
N LEU A 141 23.87 -65.95 -11.62
CA LEU A 141 25.21 -65.97 -10.97
C LEU A 141 26.16 -64.73 -10.86
N GLU A 142 26.23 -64.16 -9.62
CA GLU A 142 27.40 -63.91 -8.71
C GLU A 142 28.86 -63.57 -9.19
N PRO A 143 29.81 -63.06 -8.32
CA PRO A 143 29.76 -62.75 -6.87
C PRO A 143 30.42 -61.42 -6.39
N ASN A 144 30.42 -61.20 -5.05
CA ASN A 144 31.19 -60.23 -4.23
C ASN A 144 30.64 -58.78 -4.16
N ALA A 145 30.79 -58.01 -3.06
CA ALA A 145 31.56 -58.20 -1.82
C ALA A 145 30.85 -57.65 -0.55
N MET A 146 31.41 -57.90 0.64
CA MET A 146 30.87 -57.50 1.94
C MET A 146 30.79 -55.98 2.18
N ASN A 147 29.69 -55.51 2.82
CA ASN A 147 29.76 -54.82 4.12
C ASN A 147 28.37 -54.53 4.74
N ASN A 148 28.12 -55.16 5.89
CA ASN A 148 27.19 -54.74 6.96
C ASN A 148 27.64 -53.39 7.57
N GLU A 149 26.90 -52.58 8.34
CA GLU A 149 25.52 -52.48 8.85
C GLU A 149 25.38 -50.99 9.27
N ILE A 150 24.24 -50.27 9.26
CA ILE A 150 22.87 -50.43 8.74
C ILE A 150 22.36 -49.00 8.45
N THR A 151 21.29 -48.80 7.67
CA THR A 151 20.62 -47.48 7.57
C THR A 151 19.11 -47.56 7.84
N THR A 152 18.58 -46.46 8.37
CA THR A 152 17.19 -46.15 8.74
C THR A 152 16.09 -46.92 8.00
N GLU A 153 15.30 -47.69 8.75
CA GLU A 153 14.01 -48.24 8.28
C GLU A 153 13.03 -47.12 7.90
N GLU A 154 12.51 -47.16 6.67
CA GLU A 154 11.38 -46.33 6.27
C GLU A 154 10.09 -46.90 6.85
N LYS A 155 9.40 -46.12 7.70
CA LYS A 155 8.09 -46.53 8.21
C LYS A 155 7.01 -46.29 7.16
N GLU A 156 6.37 -47.37 6.72
CA GLU A 156 5.15 -47.30 5.93
C GLU A 156 4.12 -46.37 6.59
N ILE A 157 3.65 -45.39 5.83
CA ILE A 157 2.65 -44.43 6.32
C ILE A 157 1.27 -45.08 6.22
N PHE A 158 0.85 -45.74 7.31
CA PHE A 158 -0.50 -46.30 7.46
C PHE A 158 -1.55 -45.21 7.17
N LYS A 159 -2.21 -45.30 6.01
CA LYS A 159 -3.26 -44.36 5.59
C LYS A 159 -4.57 -44.77 6.27
N PRO A 160 -5.16 -43.94 7.15
CA PRO A 160 -6.46 -44.27 7.73
C PRO A 160 -7.55 -44.32 6.63
N PRO A 161 -8.51 -45.25 6.73
CA PRO A 161 -9.41 -45.58 5.64
C PRO A 161 -10.36 -44.43 5.26
N LEU A 162 -10.69 -44.34 3.97
CA LEU A 162 -11.56 -43.28 3.46
C LEU A 162 -13.03 -43.59 3.78
N ASN A 163 -13.66 -42.69 4.55
CA ASN A 163 -15.06 -42.79 4.96
C ASN A 163 -15.94 -41.89 4.09
N HIS A 164 -17.05 -42.44 3.59
CA HIS A 164 -18.00 -41.80 2.68
C HIS A 164 -19.36 -41.65 3.37
N LEU A 165 -19.90 -40.43 3.39
CA LEU A 165 -21.33 -40.21 3.64
C LEU A 165 -22.09 -40.63 2.39
N VAL A 166 -22.98 -41.60 2.52
CA VAL A 166 -23.76 -42.16 1.42
C VAL A 166 -25.25 -41.95 1.65
N PHE A 167 -25.95 -41.55 0.58
CA PHE A 167 -27.40 -41.48 0.52
C PHE A 167 -27.94 -42.50 -0.49
N ARG A 168 -28.90 -43.33 -0.07
CA ARG A 168 -29.50 -44.40 -0.87
C ARG A 168 -30.87 -44.02 -1.39
N PHE A 169 -31.13 -44.25 -2.69
CA PHE A 169 -32.48 -44.14 -3.24
C PHE A 169 -32.75 -45.14 -4.37
N TRP A 170 -34.03 -45.31 -4.74
CA TRP A 170 -34.44 -46.00 -5.97
C TRP A 170 -35.68 -45.34 -6.60
N THR A 171 -35.83 -45.52 -7.92
CA THR A 171 -36.94 -45.00 -8.72
C THR A 171 -37.83 -46.13 -9.23
N GLY A 172 -39.09 -46.18 -8.79
CA GLY A 172 -40.03 -47.23 -9.20
C GLY A 172 -39.82 -48.51 -8.38
N THR A 173 -39.39 -49.59 -9.03
CA THR A 173 -39.19 -50.90 -8.38
C THR A 173 -37.98 -50.90 -7.44
N LYS A 174 -37.94 -51.86 -6.51
CA LYS A 174 -36.87 -51.99 -5.50
C LYS A 174 -35.49 -52.33 -6.10
N ASP A 175 -35.46 -52.79 -7.35
CA ASP A 175 -34.27 -53.40 -7.97
C ASP A 175 -33.28 -52.36 -8.54
N ASN A 176 -33.74 -51.13 -8.81
CA ASN A 176 -32.92 -50.03 -9.32
C ASN A 176 -32.37 -49.14 -8.20
N VAL A 177 -31.58 -49.73 -7.29
CA VAL A 177 -30.92 -49.02 -6.17
C VAL A 177 -29.73 -48.21 -6.67
N ARG A 178 -29.70 -46.92 -6.31
CA ARG A 178 -28.62 -45.96 -6.55
C ARG A 178 -28.07 -45.41 -5.23
N LEU A 179 -26.79 -45.06 -5.21
CA LEU A 179 -26.04 -44.73 -3.99
C LEU A 179 -25.13 -43.52 -4.23
N LEU A 180 -25.44 -42.37 -3.64
CA LEU A 180 -24.65 -41.15 -3.80
C LEU A 180 -23.68 -40.95 -2.63
N SER A 181 -22.37 -40.95 -2.89
CA SER A 181 -21.38 -40.39 -1.98
C SER A 181 -21.51 -38.87 -1.98
N LEU A 182 -21.97 -38.31 -0.87
CA LEU A 182 -22.24 -36.88 -0.68
C LEU A 182 -21.03 -36.11 -0.12
N PHE A 183 -20.23 -36.77 0.71
CA PHE A 183 -19.04 -36.22 1.36
C PHE A 183 -18.03 -37.34 1.67
N ARG A 184 -16.74 -37.01 1.72
CA ARG A 184 -15.62 -37.95 1.99
C ARG A 184 -14.62 -37.38 2.99
N SER A 185 -14.19 -38.18 3.96
CA SER A 185 -13.11 -37.84 4.90
C SER A 185 -12.42 -39.10 5.44
N ARG A 186 -11.13 -39.03 5.78
CA ARG A 186 -10.43 -40.11 6.52
C ARG A 186 -10.73 -40.12 8.02
N LYS A 187 -11.47 -39.13 8.53
CA LYS A 187 -11.98 -39.09 9.90
C LYS A 187 -13.43 -39.57 9.95
N VAL A 188 -13.64 -40.80 10.38
CA VAL A 188 -14.98 -41.42 10.51
C VAL A 188 -15.93 -40.59 11.39
N THR A 189 -15.43 -39.95 12.44
CA THR A 189 -16.18 -39.08 13.35
C THR A 189 -16.93 -37.97 12.63
N ASP A 190 -16.26 -37.32 11.68
CA ASP A 190 -16.73 -36.12 11.00
C ASP A 190 -17.85 -36.49 10.01
N VAL A 191 -17.70 -37.65 9.36
CA VAL A 191 -18.68 -38.23 8.44
C VAL A 191 -19.92 -38.76 9.19
N ILE A 192 -19.72 -39.35 10.38
CA ILE A 192 -20.81 -39.78 11.27
C ILE A 192 -21.61 -38.57 11.78
N ALA A 193 -20.95 -37.51 12.23
CA ALA A 193 -21.62 -36.29 12.67
C ALA A 193 -22.46 -35.68 11.54
N LEU A 194 -21.88 -35.52 10.35
CA LEU A 194 -22.62 -35.00 9.19
C LEU A 194 -23.79 -35.93 8.77
N CYS A 195 -23.66 -37.24 8.94
CA CYS A 195 -24.71 -38.22 8.65
C CYS A 195 -25.97 -37.98 9.49
N GLU A 196 -25.85 -37.86 10.82
CA GLU A 196 -27.02 -37.56 11.68
C GLU A 196 -27.60 -36.18 11.37
N ARG A 197 -26.74 -35.17 11.16
CA ARG A 197 -27.18 -33.81 10.84
C ARG A 197 -27.96 -33.75 9.52
N CYS A 198 -27.67 -34.63 8.55
CA CYS A 198 -28.49 -34.81 7.35
C CYS A 198 -29.84 -35.50 7.66
N ARG A 199 -29.89 -36.47 8.58
CA ARG A 199 -31.15 -37.13 9.01
C ARG A 199 -32.06 -36.18 9.79
N GLU A 200 -31.53 -35.39 10.72
CA GLU A 200 -32.28 -34.33 11.42
C GLU A 200 -32.83 -33.27 10.44
N SER A 201 -32.13 -33.07 9.31
CA SER A 201 -32.40 -32.01 8.34
C SER A 201 -33.10 -32.47 7.06
N ARG A 202 -33.63 -33.72 6.98
CA ARG A 202 -34.27 -34.31 5.78
C ARG A 202 -35.16 -33.34 4.99
N SER A 203 -35.96 -32.53 5.70
CA SER A 203 -36.89 -31.59 5.08
C SER A 203 -36.25 -30.40 4.34
N LEU A 204 -34.99 -30.03 4.63
CA LEU A 204 -34.30 -28.95 3.91
C LEU A 204 -34.01 -29.34 2.46
N PHE A 205 -33.71 -30.62 2.23
CA PHE A 205 -33.48 -31.15 0.88
C PHE A 205 -34.75 -31.02 0.00
N ARG A 206 -35.95 -31.25 0.54
CA ARG A 206 -37.22 -31.06 -0.20
C ARG A 206 -37.45 -29.63 -0.70
N CYS A 207 -37.13 -28.63 0.11
CA CYS A 207 -37.62 -27.25 -0.10
C CYS A 207 -36.89 -26.49 -1.24
N SER A 208 -35.86 -27.07 -1.86
CA SER A 208 -35.02 -26.39 -2.86
C SER A 208 -35.59 -26.36 -4.28
N LEU A 209 -36.79 -26.91 -4.50
CA LEU A 209 -37.30 -27.29 -5.82
C LEU A 209 -37.68 -26.15 -6.79
N LYS A 210 -37.81 -24.90 -6.32
CA LYS A 210 -38.38 -23.79 -7.13
C LYS A 210 -37.39 -22.75 -7.67
N TYR A 211 -36.22 -22.55 -7.07
CA TYR A 211 -35.40 -21.34 -7.34
C TYR A 211 -33.89 -21.54 -7.57
N SER A 212 -33.32 -22.74 -7.40
CA SER A 212 -31.91 -22.97 -7.77
C SER A 212 -31.78 -23.40 -9.23
N SER A 213 -30.93 -22.69 -10.00
CA SER A 213 -30.52 -23.07 -11.35
C SER A 213 -29.67 -24.35 -11.41
N SER A 214 -29.10 -24.78 -10.28
CA SER A 214 -28.39 -26.05 -10.14
C SER A 214 -28.80 -26.78 -8.86
N ARG A 215 -29.44 -27.95 -9.02
CA ARG A 215 -29.83 -28.82 -7.88
C ARG A 215 -28.61 -29.41 -7.17
N ALA A 216 -27.56 -29.70 -7.91
CA ALA A 216 -26.29 -30.23 -7.41
C ALA A 216 -25.61 -29.25 -6.45
N GLU A 217 -25.54 -27.98 -6.88
CA GLU A 217 -24.88 -26.90 -6.15
C GLU A 217 -25.62 -26.54 -4.86
N PHE A 218 -26.96 -26.63 -4.86
CA PHE A 218 -27.75 -26.49 -3.64
C PHE A 218 -27.39 -27.58 -2.61
N VAL A 219 -27.30 -28.85 -3.00
CA VAL A 219 -26.93 -29.93 -2.08
C VAL A 219 -25.51 -29.73 -1.55
N LYS A 220 -24.53 -29.34 -2.39
CA LYS A 220 -23.18 -28.97 -1.92
C LYS A 220 -23.23 -27.84 -0.88
N LYS A 221 -23.95 -26.73 -1.16
CA LYS A 221 -24.09 -25.58 -0.25
C LYS A 221 -24.74 -25.96 1.09
N LEU A 222 -25.81 -26.77 1.06
CA LEU A 222 -26.47 -27.27 2.27
C LEU A 222 -25.54 -28.17 3.11
N LEU A 223 -24.76 -29.04 2.48
CA LEU A 223 -23.78 -29.88 3.18
C LEU A 223 -22.66 -29.07 3.84
N VAL A 224 -22.14 -28.03 3.17
CA VAL A 224 -21.14 -27.12 3.74
C VAL A 224 -21.70 -26.40 4.99
N ILE A 225 -22.90 -25.81 4.91
CA ILE A 225 -23.51 -25.12 6.06
C ILE A 225 -23.79 -26.10 7.22
N LEU A 226 -24.15 -27.36 6.92
CA LEU A 226 -24.31 -28.41 7.94
C LEU A 226 -22.99 -28.81 8.62
N GLN A 227 -21.85 -28.68 7.94
CA GLN A 227 -20.50 -28.89 8.51
C GLN A 227 -20.05 -27.67 9.34
N GLU A 228 -20.22 -26.45 8.81
CA GLU A 228 -19.79 -25.20 9.45
C GLU A 228 -20.57 -24.91 10.74
N HIS A 229 -21.88 -25.16 10.73
CA HIS A 229 -22.78 -24.84 11.84
C HIS A 229 -23.41 -26.10 12.48
N LEU A 230 -22.55 -26.92 13.08
CA LEU A 230 -22.91 -28.22 13.68
C LEU A 230 -24.09 -28.17 14.68
N LEU A 231 -24.31 -27.06 15.40
CA LEU A 231 -25.38 -26.95 16.40
C LEU A 231 -26.67 -26.27 15.89
N TRP A 232 -26.72 -25.86 14.62
CA TRP A 232 -27.86 -25.08 14.10
C TRP A 232 -29.06 -25.97 13.76
N LYS A 233 -30.17 -25.79 14.49
CA LYS A 233 -31.45 -26.45 14.16
C LYS A 233 -31.87 -26.10 12.72
N PRO A 234 -32.60 -26.99 11.99
CA PRO A 234 -32.91 -26.80 10.57
C PRO A 234 -33.55 -25.46 10.19
N ILE A 235 -34.30 -24.83 11.09
CA ILE A 235 -34.90 -23.51 10.89
C ILE A 235 -33.87 -22.38 10.68
N HIS A 236 -32.70 -22.45 11.31
CA HIS A 236 -31.61 -21.49 11.07
C HIS A 236 -30.96 -21.72 9.70
N ILE A 237 -30.70 -22.98 9.35
CA ILE A 237 -30.09 -23.36 8.06
C ILE A 237 -31.03 -22.99 6.89
N ALA A 238 -32.34 -23.16 7.07
CA ALA A 238 -33.34 -22.67 6.12
C ALA A 238 -33.30 -21.14 5.93
N ALA A 239 -32.95 -20.38 6.97
CA ALA A 239 -32.76 -18.93 6.88
C ALA A 239 -31.46 -18.54 6.17
N VAL A 240 -30.35 -19.25 6.38
CA VAL A 240 -29.08 -19.05 5.62
C VAL A 240 -29.29 -19.26 4.12
N LEU A 241 -30.10 -20.26 3.77
CA LEU A 241 -30.38 -20.66 2.39
C LEU A 241 -31.54 -19.91 1.74
N GLY A 242 -32.18 -18.97 2.44
CA GLY A 242 -33.29 -18.17 1.89
C GLY A 242 -34.54 -18.99 1.54
N LEU A 243 -34.75 -20.15 2.18
CA LEU A 243 -35.77 -21.14 1.79
C LEU A 243 -37.20 -20.75 2.19
N GLU A 244 -37.73 -19.68 1.61
CA GLU A 244 -39.08 -19.14 1.87
C GLU A 244 -40.19 -20.21 1.93
N GLU A 245 -40.15 -21.19 1.02
CA GLU A 245 -41.12 -22.30 0.97
C GLU A 245 -41.10 -23.20 2.22
N PHE A 246 -39.94 -23.38 2.87
CA PHE A 246 -39.84 -24.13 4.14
C PHE A 246 -40.65 -23.46 5.26
N PHE A 247 -40.68 -22.13 5.28
CA PHE A 247 -41.41 -21.34 6.27
C PHE A 247 -42.91 -21.21 5.92
N LYS A 248 -43.27 -21.30 4.63
CA LYS A 248 -44.68 -21.38 4.17
C LYS A 248 -45.31 -22.73 4.47
N GLU A 249 -44.73 -23.83 3.97
CA GLU A 249 -45.29 -25.19 4.09
C GLU A 249 -45.49 -25.63 5.54
N ARG A 250 -44.71 -25.06 6.48
CA ARG A 250 -44.66 -25.50 7.88
C ARG A 250 -45.11 -24.43 8.89
N LYS A 251 -45.85 -23.41 8.45
CA LYS A 251 -46.25 -22.20 9.20
C LYS A 251 -46.59 -22.41 10.69
N ARG A 252 -47.45 -23.39 11.04
CA ARG A 252 -47.80 -23.69 12.45
C ARG A 252 -46.60 -24.16 13.28
N LYS A 253 -45.79 -25.10 12.76
CA LYS A 253 -44.61 -25.67 13.44
C LYS A 253 -43.45 -24.67 13.48
N VAL A 254 -43.36 -23.80 12.48
CA VAL A 254 -42.36 -22.73 12.34
C VAL A 254 -42.60 -21.57 13.31
N ARG A 255 -43.84 -21.08 13.44
CA ARG A 255 -44.18 -19.96 14.36
C ARG A 255 -43.79 -20.26 15.81
N GLY A 256 -44.00 -21.50 16.26
CA GLY A 256 -43.54 -21.98 17.57
C GLY A 256 -42.02 -22.17 17.74
N GLN A 257 -41.22 -21.93 16.68
CA GLN A 257 -39.76 -22.13 16.67
C GLN A 257 -38.96 -20.86 16.30
N MET A 258 -39.62 -19.76 15.91
CA MET A 258 -38.95 -18.50 15.53
C MET A 258 -38.15 -17.83 16.67
N HIS A 259 -38.46 -18.16 17.93
CA HIS A 259 -37.75 -17.64 19.11
C HIS A 259 -36.50 -18.46 19.48
N ILE A 260 -36.23 -19.58 18.81
CA ILE A 260 -35.05 -20.40 19.09
C ILE A 260 -33.81 -19.64 18.64
N LEU A 261 -32.77 -19.64 19.49
CA LEU A 261 -31.48 -19.05 19.19
C LEU A 261 -30.52 -20.10 18.60
N SER A 262 -29.69 -19.66 17.65
CA SER A 262 -28.53 -20.40 17.18
C SER A 262 -27.48 -20.55 18.30
N GLN A 263 -26.59 -21.52 18.14
CA GLN A 263 -25.46 -21.75 19.05
C GLN A 263 -24.20 -21.98 18.20
N PRO A 264 -23.05 -21.37 18.54
CA PRO A 264 -22.77 -20.52 19.70
C PRO A 264 -23.06 -19.00 19.52
N GLU A 265 -23.73 -18.58 18.44
CA GLU A 265 -23.82 -17.16 18.05
C GLU A 265 -24.99 -16.40 18.68
N GLY A 266 -26.05 -17.09 19.10
CA GLY A 266 -27.18 -16.46 19.80
C GLY A 266 -28.16 -15.70 18.91
N MET A 267 -28.32 -16.13 17.65
CA MET A 267 -29.12 -15.43 16.64
C MET A 267 -30.46 -16.13 16.33
N THR A 268 -31.54 -15.38 16.13
CA THR A 268 -32.82 -15.93 15.66
C THR A 268 -32.78 -16.24 14.16
N PRO A 269 -33.66 -17.11 13.64
CA PRO A 269 -33.78 -17.35 12.19
C PRO A 269 -34.05 -16.07 11.38
N LEU A 270 -34.76 -15.09 11.95
CA LEU A 270 -34.98 -13.80 11.29
C LEU A 270 -33.69 -12.98 11.18
N ILE A 271 -32.89 -12.91 12.25
CA ILE A 271 -31.58 -12.22 12.23
C ILE A 271 -30.67 -12.84 11.16
N ILE A 272 -30.65 -14.17 11.07
CA ILE A 272 -29.87 -14.90 10.05
C ILE A 272 -30.36 -14.56 8.63
N ALA A 273 -31.67 -14.57 8.39
CA ALA A 273 -32.24 -14.20 7.08
C ALA A 273 -31.91 -12.76 6.68
N VAL A 274 -31.86 -11.82 7.64
CA VAL A 274 -31.47 -10.43 7.45
C VAL A 274 -29.96 -10.29 7.18
N GLN A 275 -29.11 -10.98 7.94
CA GLN A 275 -27.65 -10.98 7.76
C GLN A 275 -27.24 -11.51 6.38
N HIS A 276 -27.93 -12.53 5.86
CA HIS A 276 -27.71 -13.07 4.52
C HIS A 276 -28.52 -12.33 3.42
N ASN A 277 -29.15 -11.20 3.75
CA ASN A 277 -29.87 -10.31 2.82
C ASN A 277 -31.04 -10.96 2.03
N HIS A 278 -31.73 -11.95 2.62
CA HIS A 278 -32.80 -12.72 1.96
C HIS A 278 -34.15 -11.98 1.94
N MET A 279 -34.22 -10.90 1.15
CA MET A 279 -35.36 -9.98 1.05
C MET A 279 -36.75 -10.65 1.09
N SER A 280 -37.04 -11.62 0.20
CA SER A 280 -38.36 -12.27 0.12
C SER A 280 -38.70 -13.09 1.36
N LEU A 281 -37.72 -13.81 1.91
CA LEU A 281 -37.88 -14.56 3.16
C LEU A 281 -38.11 -13.61 4.34
N VAL A 282 -37.34 -12.52 4.46
CA VAL A 282 -37.53 -11.55 5.54
C VAL A 282 -38.91 -10.90 5.46
N ASN A 283 -39.38 -10.53 4.25
CA ASN A 283 -40.73 -10.01 4.07
C ASN A 283 -41.79 -11.00 4.59
N TYR A 284 -41.71 -12.27 4.19
CA TYR A 284 -42.64 -13.31 4.67
C TYR A 284 -42.54 -13.53 6.19
N LEU A 285 -41.34 -13.57 6.77
CA LEU A 285 -41.17 -13.77 8.20
C LEU A 285 -41.74 -12.60 9.02
N VAL A 286 -41.47 -11.37 8.60
CA VAL A 286 -41.90 -10.15 9.30
C VAL A 286 -43.41 -9.94 9.18
N THR A 287 -44.03 -10.30 8.05
CA THR A 287 -45.49 -10.21 7.88
C THR A 287 -46.23 -11.36 8.57
N GLU A 288 -45.88 -12.62 8.29
CA GLU A 288 -46.71 -13.80 8.59
C GLU A 288 -46.28 -14.65 9.80
N CYS A 289 -45.08 -14.44 10.35
CA CYS A 289 -44.49 -15.34 11.37
C CYS A 289 -43.99 -14.65 12.65
N CYS A 290 -43.61 -13.37 12.62
CA CYS A 290 -42.98 -12.67 13.74
C CYS A 290 -43.88 -11.59 14.37
N GLU A 291 -44.13 -11.72 15.67
CA GLU A 291 -44.78 -10.71 16.53
C GLU A 291 -43.75 -9.87 17.31
N ASP A 292 -42.58 -10.43 17.63
CA ASP A 292 -41.65 -9.85 18.58
C ASP A 292 -40.22 -9.79 18.00
N LEU A 293 -39.76 -8.60 17.62
CA LEU A 293 -38.50 -8.37 16.89
C LEU A 293 -37.30 -8.18 17.84
N LYS A 294 -37.06 -9.16 18.70
CA LYS A 294 -36.05 -9.06 19.78
C LYS A 294 -34.64 -9.51 19.36
N ILE A 295 -33.72 -9.24 20.29
CA ILE A 295 -32.31 -8.87 20.08
C ILE A 295 -31.40 -10.12 20.06
N ASP A 296 -30.22 -10.05 19.43
CA ASP A 296 -29.17 -11.07 19.60
C ASP A 296 -28.75 -11.21 21.09
N SER A 297 -28.30 -12.41 21.48
CA SER A 297 -27.94 -12.72 22.88
C SER A 297 -26.46 -12.53 23.24
N ARG A 298 -25.62 -11.98 22.36
CA ARG A 298 -24.15 -11.93 22.50
C ARG A 298 -23.60 -10.51 22.52
N ASN A 299 -23.97 -9.71 21.54
CA ASN A 299 -23.57 -8.33 21.35
C ASN A 299 -24.73 -7.35 21.60
N HIS A 300 -25.96 -7.86 21.72
CA HIS A 300 -27.20 -7.10 21.88
C HIS A 300 -27.56 -6.25 20.64
N ASN A 301 -27.21 -6.72 19.43
CA ASN A 301 -27.68 -6.11 18.19
C ASN A 301 -29.14 -6.50 17.90
N ASN A 302 -29.97 -5.52 17.56
CA ASN A 302 -31.33 -5.78 17.06
C ASN A 302 -31.34 -6.01 15.52
N VAL A 303 -32.49 -6.38 14.96
CA VAL A 303 -32.63 -6.69 13.52
C VAL A 303 -32.14 -5.59 12.58
N LEU A 304 -32.26 -4.30 12.96
CA LEU A 304 -31.80 -3.18 12.14
C LEU A 304 -30.28 -3.00 12.14
N HIS A 305 -29.57 -3.43 13.19
CA HIS A 305 -28.09 -3.43 13.21
C HIS A 305 -27.53 -4.39 12.15
N TYR A 306 -28.17 -5.55 11.96
CA TYR A 306 -27.82 -6.49 10.89
C TYR A 306 -28.22 -5.93 9.52
N ALA A 307 -29.42 -5.33 9.39
CA ALA A 307 -29.88 -4.70 8.15
C ALA A 307 -28.95 -3.56 7.69
N ALA A 308 -28.44 -2.75 8.63
CA ALA A 308 -27.44 -1.70 8.39
C ALA A 308 -26.16 -2.23 7.71
N THR A 309 -25.80 -3.50 7.97
CA THR A 309 -24.66 -4.19 7.34
C THR A 309 -25.03 -4.97 6.07
N ALA A 310 -26.32 -5.15 5.77
CA ALA A 310 -26.81 -6.01 4.68
C ALA A 310 -27.21 -5.23 3.42
N SER A 311 -28.26 -4.39 3.48
CA SER A 311 -28.67 -3.53 2.36
C SER A 311 -29.64 -2.41 2.78
N ALA A 312 -29.72 -1.35 1.98
CA ALA A 312 -30.66 -0.25 2.21
C ALA A 312 -32.12 -0.67 1.97
N GLU A 313 -32.31 -1.64 1.08
CA GLU A 313 -33.61 -2.23 0.75
C GLU A 313 -34.12 -3.08 1.92
N MET A 314 -33.24 -3.82 2.58
CA MET A 314 -33.55 -4.56 3.82
C MET A 314 -33.94 -3.61 4.95
N VAL A 315 -33.25 -2.47 5.10
CA VAL A 315 -33.64 -1.41 6.04
C VAL A 315 -35.05 -0.89 5.75
N LYS A 316 -35.36 -0.54 4.50
CA LYS A 316 -36.69 -0.04 4.10
C LYS A 316 -37.78 -1.06 4.43
N LEU A 317 -37.62 -2.31 3.96
CA LEU A 317 -38.54 -3.42 4.23
C LEU A 317 -38.84 -3.59 5.72
N LEU A 318 -37.81 -3.52 6.58
CA LEU A 318 -37.98 -3.67 8.02
C LEU A 318 -38.69 -2.47 8.65
N MET A 319 -38.40 -1.24 8.22
CA MET A 319 -39.09 -0.04 8.72
C MET A 319 -40.53 0.07 8.21
N ASP A 320 -40.76 -0.14 6.91
CA ASP A 320 -42.08 -0.10 6.26
C ASP A 320 -43.06 -1.15 6.82
N SER A 321 -42.56 -2.15 7.55
CA SER A 321 -43.39 -3.12 8.29
C SER A 321 -44.12 -2.54 9.51
N GLY A 322 -43.74 -1.33 9.98
CA GLY A 322 -44.29 -0.68 11.19
C GLY A 322 -43.95 -1.39 12.51
N LYS A 323 -43.11 -2.44 12.49
CA LYS A 323 -42.71 -3.21 13.68
C LYS A 323 -41.36 -2.78 14.27
N CYS A 324 -40.60 -1.94 13.57
CA CYS A 324 -39.20 -1.62 13.90
C CYS A 324 -38.96 -0.26 14.55
N ASP A 325 -39.99 0.58 14.71
CA ASP A 325 -39.84 1.99 15.13
C ASP A 325 -39.12 2.16 16.47
N ASN A 326 -39.44 1.31 17.46
CA ASN A 326 -38.80 1.30 18.77
C ASN A 326 -37.34 0.78 18.75
N LEU A 327 -36.87 0.23 17.63
CA LEU A 327 -35.55 -0.40 17.48
C LEU A 327 -34.54 0.50 16.76
N ILE A 328 -34.98 1.50 15.99
CA ILE A 328 -34.09 2.31 15.12
C ILE A 328 -33.02 3.10 15.88
N ASN A 329 -33.31 3.45 17.15
CA ASN A 329 -32.44 4.19 18.05
C ASN A 329 -32.01 3.40 19.29
N ALA A 330 -32.35 2.10 19.38
CA ALA A 330 -31.86 1.24 20.46
C ALA A 330 -30.38 0.89 20.24
N THR A 331 -29.59 0.85 21.31
CA THR A 331 -28.14 0.61 21.25
C THR A 331 -27.75 -0.80 21.65
N ASN A 332 -26.72 -1.35 21.01
CA ASN A 332 -26.09 -2.62 21.39
C ASN A 332 -25.17 -2.48 22.63
N ASN A 333 -24.49 -3.58 23.03
CA ASN A 333 -23.53 -3.58 24.16
C ASN A 333 -22.35 -2.59 23.98
N ASP A 334 -22.06 -2.19 22.74
CA ASP A 334 -21.06 -1.19 22.39
C ASP A 334 -21.59 0.25 22.35
N GLY A 335 -22.86 0.46 22.71
CA GLY A 335 -23.49 1.78 22.66
C GLY A 335 -23.76 2.28 21.24
N SER A 336 -23.55 1.43 20.23
CA SER A 336 -23.77 1.74 18.81
C SER A 336 -25.25 1.62 18.47
N THR A 337 -25.76 2.50 17.60
CA THR A 337 -27.09 2.37 16.97
C THR A 337 -26.97 1.66 15.61
N PRO A 338 -28.09 1.21 14.99
CA PRO A 338 -28.10 0.75 13.60
C PRO A 338 -27.48 1.78 12.63
N PHE A 339 -27.81 3.06 12.81
CA PHE A 339 -27.32 4.14 11.93
C PHE A 339 -25.81 4.37 12.12
N TYR A 340 -25.31 4.27 13.35
CA TYR A 340 -23.87 4.27 13.62
C TYR A 340 -23.16 3.11 12.92
N LEU A 341 -23.70 1.88 12.96
CA LEU A 341 -23.09 0.76 12.25
C LEU A 341 -23.12 0.90 10.72
N ALA A 342 -24.19 1.45 10.13
CA ALA A 342 -24.24 1.73 8.68
C ALA A 342 -23.14 2.72 8.26
N VAL A 343 -22.98 3.81 9.01
CA VAL A 343 -21.94 4.82 8.77
C VAL A 343 -20.54 4.23 8.99
N MET A 344 -20.33 3.55 10.11
CA MET A 344 -19.04 2.95 10.48
C MET A 344 -18.64 1.71 9.67
N GLY A 345 -19.56 1.17 8.87
CA GLY A 345 -19.34 0.07 7.93
C GLY A 345 -19.13 0.52 6.48
N GLY A 346 -19.21 1.82 6.18
CA GLY A 346 -19.04 2.35 4.81
C GLY A 346 -20.26 2.16 3.91
N ASN A 347 -21.48 2.07 4.48
CA ASN A 347 -22.72 1.82 3.75
C ASN A 347 -23.59 3.10 3.60
N PRO A 348 -23.26 4.04 2.68
CA PRO A 348 -23.98 5.31 2.54
C PRO A 348 -25.48 5.12 2.24
N PHE A 349 -25.86 4.09 1.48
CA PHE A 349 -27.27 3.81 1.18
C PHE A 349 -28.05 3.37 2.43
N CYS A 350 -27.48 2.49 3.26
CA CYS A 350 -28.08 2.08 4.53
C CYS A 350 -28.14 3.26 5.52
N ALA A 351 -27.08 4.07 5.57
CA ALA A 351 -26.99 5.26 6.41
C ALA A 351 -28.09 6.27 6.02
N LYS A 352 -28.24 6.56 4.73
CA LYS A 352 -29.29 7.45 4.20
C LYS A 352 -30.70 6.92 4.46
N ALA A 353 -30.94 5.61 4.29
CA ALA A 353 -32.22 4.98 4.58
C ALA A 353 -32.57 5.09 6.08
N LEU A 354 -31.69 4.66 6.98
CA LEU A 354 -31.90 4.79 8.43
C LEU A 354 -32.12 6.25 8.84
N ARG A 355 -31.40 7.19 8.23
CA ARG A 355 -31.58 8.63 8.48
C ARG A 355 -32.97 9.12 8.04
N SER A 356 -33.52 8.67 6.92
CA SER A 356 -34.87 9.06 6.47
C SER A 356 -36.00 8.54 7.37
N TYR A 357 -35.81 7.41 8.07
CA TYR A 357 -36.76 6.93 9.08
C TYR A 357 -36.52 7.47 10.50
N GLY A 358 -35.65 8.49 10.67
CA GLY A 358 -35.42 9.15 11.97
C GLY A 358 -34.29 8.56 12.82
N GLY A 359 -33.37 7.78 12.21
CA GLY A 359 -32.20 7.24 12.87
C GLY A 359 -31.26 8.31 13.44
N LEU A 360 -30.81 8.08 14.67
CA LEU A 360 -29.87 8.91 15.42
C LEU A 360 -28.47 8.27 15.45
N LEU A 361 -27.46 9.07 15.12
CA LEU A 361 -26.08 8.62 15.04
C LEU A 361 -25.44 8.44 16.43
N ARG A 362 -25.95 9.18 17.42
CA ARG A 362 -25.57 9.18 18.84
C ARG A 362 -26.87 9.34 19.63
N VAL A 363 -27.07 8.54 20.69
CA VAL A 363 -28.25 8.65 21.57
C VAL A 363 -27.90 9.55 22.77
N PRO A 364 -28.70 10.59 23.06
CA PRO A 364 -28.47 11.44 24.23
C PRO A 364 -28.41 10.63 25.52
N GLY A 365 -27.39 10.88 26.36
CA GLY A 365 -27.21 10.20 27.64
C GLY A 365 -26.42 8.88 27.59
N SER A 366 -26.05 8.36 26.41
CA SER A 366 -25.15 7.20 26.33
C SER A 366 -23.76 7.53 26.90
N LEU A 367 -23.23 6.67 27.78
CA LEU A 367 -21.87 6.83 28.33
C LEU A 367 -20.78 6.58 27.27
N LYS A 368 -21.04 5.74 26.27
CA LYS A 368 -20.16 5.49 25.12
C LYS A 368 -20.47 6.49 23.99
N ASN A 369 -20.44 7.80 24.28
CA ASN A 369 -20.78 8.86 23.32
C ASN A 369 -19.65 9.16 22.30
N VAL A 370 -19.11 8.10 21.69
CA VAL A 370 -17.92 8.13 20.81
C VAL A 370 -18.22 8.89 19.51
N SER A 371 -17.21 9.61 19.00
CA SER A 371 -17.29 10.26 17.70
C SER A 371 -17.12 9.23 16.56
N PRO A 372 -18.04 9.18 15.58
CA PRO A 372 -17.90 8.30 14.42
C PRO A 372 -16.60 8.57 13.64
N LEU A 373 -16.21 9.84 13.48
CA LEU A 373 -14.98 10.20 12.74
C LEU A 373 -13.72 9.76 13.50
N LEU A 374 -13.65 9.99 14.81
CA LEU A 374 -12.50 9.55 15.62
C LEU A 374 -12.35 8.03 15.60
N GLU A 375 -13.45 7.28 15.62
CA GLU A 375 -13.41 5.82 15.49
C GLU A 375 -13.06 5.37 14.06
N ALA A 376 -13.48 6.11 13.03
CA ALA A 376 -13.13 5.82 11.64
C ALA A 376 -11.63 5.99 11.38
N MET A 377 -11.01 6.99 12.01
CA MET A 377 -9.56 7.23 11.97
C MET A 377 -8.72 6.10 12.62
N LYS A 378 -9.34 5.26 13.47
CA LYS A 378 -8.71 4.07 14.07
C LYS A 378 -8.78 2.82 13.18
N LYS A 379 -9.46 2.86 12.02
CA LYS A 379 -9.64 1.70 11.13
C LYS A 379 -8.70 1.72 9.91
N PRO A 380 -8.12 0.57 9.49
CA PRO A 380 -7.20 0.49 8.36
C PRO A 380 -7.87 0.45 6.98
N LYS A 381 -9.17 0.15 6.92
CA LYS A 381 -9.97 0.06 5.69
C LYS A 381 -11.04 1.16 5.70
N MET A 382 -10.58 2.40 5.63
CA MET A 382 -11.43 3.59 5.61
C MET A 382 -11.11 4.36 4.33
N ASP A 383 -12.07 4.45 3.42
CA ASP A 383 -11.90 5.05 2.09
C ASP A 383 -12.66 6.38 1.96
N VAL A 384 -12.43 7.06 0.84
CA VAL A 384 -13.03 8.36 0.52
C VAL A 384 -14.56 8.30 0.57
N ALA A 385 -15.18 7.23 0.06
CA ALA A 385 -16.64 7.07 0.07
C ALA A 385 -17.21 6.90 1.50
N SER A 386 -16.54 6.12 2.36
CA SER A 386 -16.93 5.95 3.77
C SER A 386 -16.77 7.23 4.57
N LEU A 387 -15.70 8.00 4.34
CA LEU A 387 -15.50 9.30 4.97
C LEU A 387 -16.52 10.34 4.50
N GLN A 388 -16.84 10.38 3.21
CA GLN A 388 -17.92 11.23 2.70
C GLN A 388 -19.27 10.88 3.36
N ALA A 389 -19.58 9.59 3.52
CA ALA A 389 -20.79 9.14 4.22
C ALA A 389 -20.83 9.59 5.70
N ILE A 390 -19.69 9.64 6.39
CA ILE A 390 -19.57 10.20 7.74
C ILE A 390 -19.85 11.71 7.74
N PHE A 391 -19.27 12.46 6.80
CA PHE A 391 -19.47 13.91 6.70
C PHE A 391 -20.91 14.29 6.30
N GLU A 392 -21.55 13.54 5.40
CA GLU A 392 -22.97 13.72 5.04
C GLU A 392 -23.91 13.40 6.22
N ALA A 393 -23.57 12.39 7.04
CA ALA A 393 -24.34 12.04 8.23
C ALA A 393 -24.14 13.01 9.41
N TYR A 394 -22.94 13.60 9.54
CA TYR A 394 -22.56 14.48 10.66
C TYR A 394 -21.49 15.50 10.22
N PRO A 395 -21.90 16.66 9.66
CA PRO A 395 -20.98 17.66 9.11
C PRO A 395 -20.00 18.26 10.13
N ASP A 396 -20.44 18.45 11.38
CA ASP A 396 -19.60 19.01 12.46
C ASP A 396 -18.54 18.05 13.00
N SER A 397 -18.48 16.80 12.51
CA SER A 397 -17.56 15.75 12.98
C SER A 397 -16.08 16.14 13.02
N LEU A 398 -15.62 17.06 12.16
CA LEU A 398 -14.26 17.60 12.18
C LEU A 398 -13.88 18.31 13.51
N LYS A 399 -14.87 18.76 14.28
CA LYS A 399 -14.70 19.47 15.56
C LYS A 399 -14.67 18.54 16.77
N ASP A 400 -15.00 17.25 16.61
CA ASP A 400 -15.01 16.29 17.71
C ASP A 400 -13.58 16.01 18.22
N SER A 401 -13.44 15.90 19.55
CA SER A 401 -12.20 15.55 20.24
C SER A 401 -12.43 14.48 21.32
N GLU A 402 -11.47 13.58 21.53
CA GLU A 402 -11.46 12.64 22.65
C GLU A 402 -11.47 13.39 24.00
N SER A 403 -12.40 13.04 24.91
CA SER A 403 -12.69 13.82 26.13
C SER A 403 -11.58 13.87 27.18
N LEU A 404 -10.67 12.89 27.18
CA LEU A 404 -9.58 12.80 28.15
C LEU A 404 -8.29 13.45 27.65
N THR A 405 -8.06 13.42 26.34
CA THR A 405 -6.77 13.78 25.70
C THR A 405 -6.85 15.05 24.87
N GLY A 406 -8.05 15.49 24.47
CA GLY A 406 -8.24 16.57 23.49
C GLY A 406 -7.85 16.16 22.05
N ASN A 407 -7.60 14.87 21.79
CA ASN A 407 -7.20 14.39 20.47
C ASN A 407 -8.34 14.54 19.46
N THR A 408 -8.13 15.35 18.42
CA THR A 408 -9.00 15.45 17.24
C THR A 408 -8.72 14.34 16.21
N ALA A 409 -9.51 14.27 15.14
CA ALA A 409 -9.39 13.24 14.09
C ALA A 409 -7.95 13.01 13.63
N LEU A 410 -7.21 14.08 13.33
CA LEU A 410 -5.81 14.01 12.89
C LEU A 410 -4.88 13.36 13.94
N HIS A 411 -5.05 13.65 15.23
CA HIS A 411 -4.25 13.03 16.30
C HIS A 411 -4.51 11.52 16.42
N VAL A 412 -5.72 11.08 16.09
CA VAL A 412 -6.22 9.72 16.27
C VAL A 412 -5.87 8.79 15.10
N VAL A 413 -5.57 9.34 13.92
CA VAL A 413 -5.32 8.54 12.71
C VAL A 413 -4.23 7.52 12.94
N SER A 414 -4.54 6.28 12.59
CA SER A 414 -3.67 5.14 12.88
C SER A 414 -3.12 4.43 11.65
N PHE A 415 -3.51 4.83 10.44
CA PHE A 415 -3.10 4.22 9.18
C PHE A 415 -2.95 5.26 8.06
N LYS A 416 -1.86 5.18 7.28
CA LYS A 416 -1.52 6.15 6.23
C LYS A 416 -2.62 6.36 5.18
N LYS A 417 -3.23 5.29 4.66
CA LYS A 417 -4.33 5.39 3.68
C LYS A 417 -5.55 6.15 4.22
N THR A 418 -5.86 5.99 5.51
CA THR A 418 -6.95 6.70 6.19
C THR A 418 -6.63 8.18 6.40
N LEU A 419 -5.35 8.52 6.66
CA LEU A 419 -4.89 9.91 6.73
C LEU A 419 -4.99 10.58 5.36
N LEU A 420 -4.50 9.92 4.31
CA LEU A 420 -4.58 10.42 2.92
C LEU A 420 -6.04 10.66 2.51
N ALA A 421 -6.92 9.66 2.65
CA ALA A 421 -8.34 9.82 2.32
C ALA A 421 -9.06 10.96 3.08
N LEU A 422 -8.62 11.29 4.30
CA LEU A 422 -9.11 12.47 5.03
C LEU A 422 -8.54 13.78 4.46
N LEU A 423 -7.25 13.82 4.13
CA LEU A 423 -6.59 15.00 3.57
C LEU A 423 -7.06 15.30 2.13
N ASP A 424 -7.28 14.28 1.31
CA ASP A 424 -7.76 14.41 -0.06
C ASP A 424 -9.18 15.00 -0.11
N LEU A 425 -10.01 14.69 0.90
CA LEU A 425 -11.37 15.25 1.05
C LEU A 425 -11.41 16.62 1.73
N LYS A 426 -10.52 16.91 2.69
CA LYS A 426 -10.69 18.01 3.65
C LYS A 426 -9.44 18.83 3.98
N SER A 427 -8.33 18.68 3.26
CA SER A 427 -7.07 19.40 3.57
C SER A 427 -7.18 20.93 3.55
N GLU A 428 -8.14 21.51 2.82
CA GLU A 428 -8.41 22.97 2.85
C GLU A 428 -9.27 23.42 4.05
N GLU A 429 -10.04 22.51 4.65
CA GLU A 429 -10.88 22.76 5.85
C GLU A 429 -10.17 22.36 7.16
N LEU A 430 -9.11 21.57 7.09
CA LEU A 430 -8.39 21.00 8.23
C LEU A 430 -7.24 21.91 8.72
N HIS A 431 -7.36 22.40 9.94
CA HIS A 431 -6.23 23.02 10.64
C HIS A 431 -5.23 21.93 11.09
N LEU A 432 -4.22 21.66 10.26
CA LEU A 432 -3.30 20.51 10.44
C LEU A 432 -2.50 20.57 11.76
N ASP A 433 -2.10 21.77 12.21
CA ASP A 433 -1.40 21.99 13.48
C ASP A 433 -2.34 22.19 14.68
N VAL A 434 -3.52 21.56 14.63
CA VAL A 434 -4.49 21.54 15.74
C VAL A 434 -3.85 20.92 16.98
N ARG A 435 -4.21 21.39 18.18
CA ARG A 435 -3.53 21.05 19.43
C ARG A 435 -4.43 20.27 20.39
N ASN A 436 -3.91 19.19 20.96
CA ASN A 436 -4.57 18.42 22.02
C ASN A 436 -4.35 19.05 23.43
N SER A 437 -4.85 18.41 24.49
CA SER A 437 -4.74 18.90 25.87
C SER A 437 -3.31 18.99 26.42
N LEU A 438 -2.32 18.40 25.74
CA LEU A 438 -0.88 18.53 26.04
C LEU A 438 -0.18 19.57 25.13
N MET A 439 -0.96 20.37 24.41
CA MET A 439 -0.51 21.32 23.38
C MET A 439 0.27 20.67 22.22
N GLN A 440 0.25 19.34 22.10
CA GLN A 440 0.88 18.58 21.02
C GLN A 440 0.06 18.72 19.73
N THR A 441 0.72 18.69 18.57
CA THR A 441 0.06 18.57 17.25
C THR A 441 0.06 17.11 16.77
N PRO A 442 -0.69 16.73 15.72
CA PRO A 442 -0.71 15.36 15.20
C PRO A 442 0.69 14.82 14.86
N LEU A 443 1.56 15.67 14.31
CA LEU A 443 2.96 15.34 14.03
C LEU A 443 3.74 14.90 15.29
N HIS A 444 3.49 15.52 16.45
CA HIS A 444 4.10 15.08 17.72
C HIS A 444 3.61 13.67 18.10
N VAL A 445 2.31 13.40 17.95
CA VAL A 445 1.71 12.09 18.29
C VAL A 445 2.24 10.98 17.37
N TYR A 446 2.42 11.26 16.07
CA TYR A 446 3.01 10.29 15.14
C TYR A 446 4.48 9.99 15.47
N ILE A 447 5.25 10.98 15.93
CA ILE A 447 6.65 10.81 16.38
C ILE A 447 6.73 10.02 17.69
N LEU A 448 5.80 10.25 18.63
CA LEU A 448 5.70 9.43 19.85
C LEU A 448 5.32 7.97 19.54
N ARG A 449 4.54 7.74 18.47
CA ARG A 449 4.26 6.40 17.91
C ARG A 449 5.41 5.80 17.08
N SER A 450 6.43 6.59 16.73
CA SER A 450 7.47 6.25 15.74
C SER A 450 6.93 5.85 14.37
N ASP A 451 5.83 6.46 13.93
CA ASP A 451 5.10 6.12 12.70
C ASP A 451 5.57 6.98 11.51
N LEU A 452 6.67 6.56 10.86
CA LEU A 452 7.27 7.32 9.74
C LEU A 452 6.28 7.55 8.59
N SER A 453 5.44 6.56 8.28
CA SER A 453 4.44 6.64 7.23
C SER A 453 3.41 7.75 7.47
N LEU A 454 2.93 7.93 8.71
CA LEU A 454 2.05 9.06 9.06
C LEU A 454 2.82 10.40 9.09
N ILE A 455 4.08 10.41 9.54
CA ILE A 455 4.93 11.60 9.57
C ILE A 455 5.17 12.14 8.15
N MET A 456 5.56 11.28 7.22
CA MET A 456 5.86 11.67 5.84
C MET A 456 4.59 12.10 5.09
N ALA A 457 3.46 11.40 5.31
CA ALA A 457 2.17 11.77 4.73
C ALA A 457 1.68 13.16 5.20
N ILE A 458 1.77 13.49 6.50
CA ILE A 458 1.33 14.82 6.98
C ILE A 458 2.35 15.92 6.65
N ALA A 459 3.65 15.61 6.62
CA ALA A 459 4.70 16.56 6.22
C ALA A 459 4.65 16.93 4.72
N ALA A 460 3.98 16.13 3.90
CA ALA A 460 3.65 16.44 2.51
C ALA A 460 2.62 17.60 2.35
N TYR A 461 2.03 18.05 3.46
CA TYR A 461 1.10 19.17 3.55
C TYR A 461 1.67 20.32 4.41
N ASN A 462 0.91 21.41 4.61
CA ASN A 462 1.38 22.60 5.33
C ASN A 462 1.19 22.52 6.85
N VAL A 463 1.94 21.60 7.47
CA VAL A 463 2.22 21.56 8.92
C VAL A 463 3.44 22.40 9.32
N ASP A 464 3.44 22.90 10.55
CA ASP A 464 4.60 23.46 11.24
C ASP A 464 5.46 22.35 11.88
N ILE A 465 6.51 21.98 11.17
CA ILE A 465 7.55 21.02 11.59
C ILE A 465 8.27 21.46 12.88
N ASN A 466 8.20 22.74 13.24
CA ASN A 466 8.85 23.33 14.41
C ASN A 466 7.88 23.68 15.55
N ALA A 467 6.59 23.34 15.42
CA ALA A 467 5.57 23.58 16.44
C ALA A 467 6.02 23.01 17.79
N LYS A 468 5.73 23.72 18.89
CA LYS A 468 6.17 23.32 20.24
C LYS A 468 5.02 22.79 21.10
N ASP A 469 5.26 21.71 21.85
CA ASP A 469 4.36 21.17 22.89
C ASP A 469 4.32 22.03 24.17
N ASN A 470 3.58 21.59 25.20
CA ASN A 470 3.49 22.27 26.49
C ASN A 470 4.84 22.44 27.23
N ASN A 471 5.82 21.58 26.96
CA ASN A 471 7.18 21.64 27.50
C ASN A 471 8.14 22.43 26.60
N GLY A 472 7.63 23.01 25.50
CA GLY A 472 8.42 23.72 24.50
C GLY A 472 9.16 22.80 23.52
N ASN A 473 9.01 21.49 23.63
CA ASN A 473 9.66 20.53 22.74
C ASN A 473 9.03 20.60 21.35
N SER A 474 9.85 20.63 20.30
CA SER A 474 9.39 20.47 18.92
C SER A 474 9.40 18.99 18.50
N PRO A 475 8.78 18.62 17.35
CA PRO A 475 8.94 17.32 16.70
C PRO A 475 10.36 16.75 16.74
N LEU A 476 11.37 17.59 16.45
CA LEU A 476 12.77 17.18 16.46
C LEU A 476 13.31 16.87 17.88
N HIS A 477 12.86 17.57 18.92
CA HIS A 477 13.20 17.24 20.30
C HIS A 477 12.66 15.86 20.71
N LEU A 478 11.42 15.53 20.31
CA LEU A 478 10.81 14.23 20.62
C LEU A 478 11.48 13.10 19.85
N ALA A 479 11.77 13.29 18.56
CA ALA A 479 12.49 12.30 17.75
C ALA A 479 13.88 11.97 18.31
N VAL A 480 14.61 13.00 18.77
CA VAL A 480 15.90 12.83 19.47
C VAL A 480 15.72 12.12 20.81
N SER A 481 14.71 12.47 21.60
CA SER A 481 14.46 11.85 22.91
C SER A 481 14.08 10.36 22.79
N ASN A 482 13.41 9.99 21.71
CA ASN A 482 13.08 8.60 21.35
C ASN A 482 14.27 7.85 20.70
N LEU A 483 15.40 8.51 20.46
CA LEU A 483 16.59 8.00 19.76
C LEU A 483 16.30 7.41 18.37
N ASN A 484 15.22 7.86 17.71
CA ASN A 484 14.85 7.39 16.38
C ASN A 484 15.61 8.21 15.31
N LEU A 485 16.78 7.68 14.90
CA LEU A 485 17.67 8.31 13.90
C LEU A 485 16.98 8.55 12.56
N GLU A 486 16.11 7.64 12.12
CA GLU A 486 15.39 7.74 10.83
C GLU A 486 14.42 8.92 10.83
N ILE A 487 13.61 9.07 11.88
CA ILE A 487 12.72 10.23 12.05
C ILE A 487 13.53 11.52 12.23
N VAL A 488 14.69 11.49 12.91
CA VAL A 488 15.60 12.65 12.98
C VAL A 488 16.10 13.06 11.59
N LYS A 489 16.56 12.11 10.76
CA LYS A 489 16.95 12.38 9.37
C LYS A 489 15.79 12.96 8.58
N ALA A 490 14.59 12.35 8.66
CA ALA A 490 13.39 12.80 7.97
C ALA A 490 13.06 14.26 8.30
N LEU A 491 12.94 14.60 9.58
CA LEU A 491 12.61 15.95 10.04
C LEU A 491 13.68 16.98 9.60
N LEU A 492 14.97 16.65 9.67
CA LEU A 492 16.05 17.53 9.21
C LEU A 492 16.03 17.73 7.69
N CYS A 493 15.78 16.67 6.92
CA CYS A 493 15.61 16.73 5.46
C CYS A 493 14.43 17.65 5.07
N LEU A 494 13.30 17.53 5.77
CA LEU A 494 12.08 18.31 5.59
C LEU A 494 12.21 19.77 6.06
N GLY A 495 13.15 20.07 6.95
CA GLY A 495 13.50 21.44 7.36
C GLY A 495 13.20 21.81 8.82
N ALA A 496 13.16 20.84 9.73
CA ALA A 496 13.19 21.11 11.17
C ALA A 496 14.43 21.94 11.55
N GLU A 497 14.24 22.89 12.45
CA GLU A 497 15.31 23.79 12.90
C GLU A 497 16.23 23.06 13.89
N PRO A 498 17.54 22.88 13.59
CA PRO A 498 18.45 22.12 14.46
C PRO A 498 18.86 22.89 15.73
N ASN A 499 18.56 24.19 15.80
CA ASN A 499 18.93 25.10 16.89
C ASN A 499 17.74 25.53 17.77
N ILE A 500 16.52 25.08 17.46
CA ILE A 500 15.32 25.38 18.26
C ILE A 500 15.50 24.90 19.70
N ILE A 501 15.04 25.68 20.68
CA ILE A 501 15.16 25.35 22.11
C ILE A 501 13.79 25.14 22.79
N ASN A 502 13.72 24.21 23.74
CA ASN A 502 12.54 23.96 24.58
C ASN A 502 12.49 24.87 25.84
N ASN A 503 11.49 24.67 26.70
CA ASN A 503 11.31 25.48 27.92
C ASN A 503 12.44 25.27 28.96
N HIS A 504 13.19 24.17 28.85
CA HIS A 504 14.40 23.91 29.63
C HIS A 504 15.66 24.61 29.05
N LYS A 505 15.51 25.36 27.95
CA LYS A 505 16.58 26.02 27.15
C LYS A 505 17.51 25.04 26.44
N GLU A 506 17.09 23.78 26.31
CA GLU A 506 17.88 22.73 25.67
C GLU A 506 17.56 22.67 24.18
N SER A 507 18.56 22.43 23.34
CA SER A 507 18.39 22.18 21.90
C SER A 507 18.40 20.67 21.60
N PRO A 508 17.96 20.22 20.41
CA PRO A 508 18.10 18.84 19.96
C PRO A 508 19.53 18.30 20.10
N ARG A 509 20.57 19.10 19.82
CA ARG A 509 21.97 18.68 20.01
C ARG A 509 22.34 18.54 21.49
N HIS A 510 21.83 19.41 22.36
CA HIS A 510 22.01 19.26 23.81
C HIS A 510 21.36 17.97 24.32
N LEU A 511 20.11 17.70 23.92
CA LEU A 511 19.39 16.47 24.27
C LEU A 511 20.14 15.21 23.83
N ALA A 512 20.51 15.12 22.54
CA ALA A 512 21.24 13.97 22.01
C ALA A 512 22.57 13.72 22.77
N ALA A 513 23.30 14.80 23.07
CA ALA A 513 24.57 14.75 23.78
C ALA A 513 24.48 14.28 25.25
N LYS A 514 23.29 14.21 25.85
CA LYS A 514 23.08 13.57 27.17
C LYS A 514 23.28 12.05 27.08
N PHE A 515 22.86 11.43 25.99
CA PHE A 515 22.90 9.97 25.77
C PHE A 515 24.28 9.47 25.26
N LYS A 516 25.37 10.12 25.67
CA LYS A 516 26.77 9.94 25.21
C LYS A 516 27.34 8.50 25.17
N ASN A 517 26.68 7.52 25.81
CA ASN A 517 27.09 6.12 25.82
C ASN A 517 26.35 5.28 24.75
N ASN A 518 25.46 5.88 23.96
CA ASN A 518 24.69 5.23 22.91
C ASN A 518 25.18 5.70 21.54
N ASP A 519 25.59 4.78 20.66
CA ASP A 519 26.16 5.12 19.35
C ASP A 519 25.13 5.74 18.38
N ILE A 520 23.84 5.39 18.49
CA ILE A 520 22.76 6.02 17.72
C ILE A 520 22.62 7.50 18.13
N ALA A 521 22.72 7.80 19.43
CA ALA A 521 22.70 9.17 19.91
C ALA A 521 23.89 10.00 19.39
N MET A 522 25.06 9.37 19.22
CA MET A 522 26.23 10.03 18.64
C MET A 522 26.09 10.29 17.14
N GLU A 523 25.45 9.38 16.39
CA GLU A 523 25.11 9.66 14.98
C GLU A 523 24.00 10.71 14.86
N ILE A 524 23.02 10.76 15.77
CA ILE A 524 22.06 11.86 15.89
C ILE A 524 22.79 13.20 16.11
N VAL A 525 23.78 13.27 17.00
CA VAL A 525 24.63 14.47 17.18
C VAL A 525 25.34 14.84 15.87
N ARG A 526 25.82 13.86 15.10
CA ARG A 526 26.44 14.10 13.78
C ARG A 526 25.45 14.66 12.77
N CYS A 527 24.26 14.07 12.64
CA CYS A 527 23.19 14.54 11.76
C CYS A 527 22.81 16.00 12.07
N LEU A 528 22.69 16.33 13.35
CA LEU A 528 22.42 17.68 13.82
C LEU A 528 23.56 18.65 13.47
N ILE A 529 24.82 18.27 13.67
CA ILE A 529 25.99 19.09 13.28
C ILE A 529 26.04 19.30 11.76
N ILE A 530 25.79 18.26 10.97
CA ILE A 530 25.73 18.32 9.49
C ILE A 530 24.71 19.37 9.03
N CYS A 531 23.57 19.46 9.71
CA CYS A 531 22.51 20.42 9.43
C CYS A 531 22.73 21.83 10.04
N GLY A 532 23.77 22.04 10.83
CA GLY A 532 24.12 23.36 11.41
C GLY A 532 23.73 23.56 12.88
N ALA A 533 23.63 22.49 13.68
CA ALA A 533 23.42 22.59 15.12
C ALA A 533 24.63 23.19 15.85
N SER A 534 24.46 24.42 16.33
CA SER A 534 25.42 25.15 17.15
C SER A 534 25.79 24.40 18.44
N SER A 535 26.99 24.64 18.95
CA SER A 535 27.42 24.14 20.25
C SER A 535 26.75 24.91 21.39
N CYS A 536 26.53 24.22 22.51
CA CYS A 536 26.07 24.81 23.74
C CYS A 536 27.06 25.89 24.23
N PRO A 537 26.60 27.07 24.71
CA PRO A 537 27.47 28.10 25.26
C PRO A 537 28.33 27.61 26.42
N GLN A 538 29.51 28.19 26.59
CA GLN A 538 30.43 27.86 27.67
C GLN A 538 29.76 28.07 29.04
N GLY A 539 29.80 27.05 29.90
CA GLY A 539 29.16 27.08 31.23
C GLY A 539 27.65 26.73 31.24
N PHE A 540 27.05 26.32 30.13
CA PHE A 540 25.65 25.85 30.13
C PHE A 540 25.48 24.63 31.07
N VAL A 541 24.54 24.73 32.02
CA VAL A 541 24.34 23.72 33.08
C VAL A 541 23.85 22.39 32.50
N GLY A 542 24.37 21.27 33.02
CA GLY A 542 24.03 19.91 32.54
C GLY A 542 24.63 19.53 31.18
N CYS A 543 25.41 20.42 30.55
CA CYS A 543 25.99 20.18 29.24
C CYS A 543 27.15 19.17 29.27
N THR A 544 27.16 18.24 28.31
CA THR A 544 28.25 17.25 28.14
C THR A 544 29.29 17.72 27.13
N THR A 545 30.46 17.06 27.14
CA THR A 545 31.60 17.30 26.24
C THR A 545 31.29 17.19 24.74
N PHE A 546 30.11 16.71 24.34
CA PHE A 546 29.71 16.54 22.95
C PHE A 546 28.81 17.68 22.42
N CYS A 547 28.18 18.46 23.31
CA CYS A 547 27.53 19.71 22.93
C CYS A 547 28.42 20.95 23.11
N VAL A 548 29.35 20.95 24.09
CA VAL A 548 30.33 22.04 24.23
C VAL A 548 31.42 21.93 23.16
N HIS A 549 31.66 23.00 22.40
CA HIS A 549 32.93 23.13 21.67
C HIS A 549 34.03 23.43 22.70
N ARG A 550 35.07 22.58 22.75
CA ARG A 550 36.38 23.10 23.15
C ARG A 550 36.93 23.91 21.97
N ASP A 551 37.41 25.10 22.26
CA ASP A 551 38.10 25.93 21.29
C ASP A 551 39.32 25.18 20.72
N ASN A 552 39.65 25.47 19.46
CA ASN A 552 40.77 24.88 18.71
C ASN A 552 40.65 23.41 18.27
N PHE A 553 39.47 22.78 18.28
CA PHE A 553 39.27 21.51 17.53
C PHE A 553 39.00 21.74 16.03
N VAL A 554 39.99 22.33 15.35
CA VAL A 554 40.10 22.25 13.88
C VAL A 554 40.78 20.93 13.54
N PRO A 555 40.16 20.03 12.74
CA PRO A 555 40.81 18.80 12.31
C PRO A 555 41.81 19.09 11.18
N GLU A 556 42.93 19.74 11.52
CA GLU A 556 44.14 19.64 10.71
C GLU A 556 44.82 18.29 11.00
N PRO A 557 45.20 17.50 9.98
CA PRO A 557 45.91 16.23 10.17
C PRO A 557 47.39 16.49 10.51
N LYS A 558 47.65 17.04 11.70
CA LYS A 558 49.02 17.21 12.23
C LYS A 558 49.54 15.89 12.78
N ILE A 559 50.40 15.24 11.98
CA ILE A 559 51.22 14.10 12.37
C ILE A 559 52.16 14.55 13.51
N CYS A 560 51.86 14.15 14.75
CA CYS A 560 52.71 14.31 15.93
C CYS A 560 52.34 13.22 16.97
N ASP A 561 53.32 12.50 17.48
CA ASP A 561 53.12 11.33 18.34
C ASP A 561 52.81 11.70 19.81
N SER A 562 51.78 11.08 20.39
CA SER A 562 51.72 10.76 21.83
C SER A 562 50.53 9.86 22.18
N ASP A 563 50.78 8.75 22.88
CA ASP A 563 49.78 7.72 23.21
C ASP A 563 48.84 8.09 24.38
N SER A 564 48.10 9.21 24.26
CA SER A 564 47.13 9.64 25.29
C SER A 564 45.77 10.13 24.77
N GLU A 565 45.51 10.07 23.47
CA GLU A 565 44.17 10.30 22.91
C GLU A 565 43.19 9.19 23.32
N SER A 566 42.16 9.55 24.08
CA SER A 566 41.07 8.64 24.43
C SER A 566 40.36 8.10 23.18
N SER A 567 39.80 6.88 23.23
CA SER A 567 39.06 6.29 22.10
C SER A 567 37.87 7.13 21.60
N VAL A 568 37.39 8.06 22.45
CA VAL A 568 36.37 9.05 22.13
C VAL A 568 36.84 10.06 21.08
N CYS A 569 38.11 10.49 21.11
CA CYS A 569 38.68 11.38 20.09
C CYS A 569 38.68 10.70 18.72
N ARG A 570 39.10 9.43 18.65
CA ARG A 570 39.02 8.59 17.43
C ARG A 570 37.59 8.30 16.95
N LYS A 571 36.56 8.39 17.80
CA LYS A 571 35.16 8.40 17.34
C LYS A 571 34.82 9.77 16.73
N LEU A 572 35.15 10.88 17.39
CA LEU A 572 34.83 12.23 16.90
C LEU A 572 35.55 12.61 15.60
N SER A 573 36.82 12.23 15.40
CA SER A 573 37.54 12.49 14.15
C SER A 573 36.98 11.70 12.96
N LYS A 574 36.31 10.56 13.20
CA LYS A 574 35.53 9.84 12.18
C LYS A 574 34.14 10.44 11.92
N LEU A 575 33.58 11.19 12.87
CA LEU A 575 32.29 11.88 12.72
C LEU A 575 32.45 13.18 11.91
N ALA A 576 33.60 13.84 12.01
CA ALA A 576 33.98 14.92 11.10
C ALA A 576 34.16 14.37 9.67
N VAL A 577 33.26 14.78 8.76
CA VAL A 577 33.51 14.64 7.31
C VAL A 577 34.75 15.48 6.98
N ASP A 578 35.71 14.90 6.26
CA ASP A 578 36.94 15.59 5.93
C ASP A 578 36.65 16.88 5.15
N SER A 579 37.15 17.99 5.69
CA SER A 579 36.97 19.32 5.11
C SER A 579 37.82 19.55 3.86
N GLN A 580 38.74 18.65 3.52
CA GLN A 580 39.66 18.81 2.39
C GLN A 580 39.06 18.42 1.03
N SER A 581 37.96 17.66 0.98
CA SER A 581 37.21 17.44 -0.28
C SER A 581 36.85 18.78 -0.93
N ALA A 582 37.33 18.99 -2.17
CA ALA A 582 37.22 20.26 -2.88
C ALA A 582 37.43 20.10 -4.40
N THR A 583 36.53 20.63 -5.21
CA THR A 583 36.73 20.97 -6.63
C THR A 583 37.05 19.85 -7.62
N SER A 584 37.14 18.58 -7.20
CA SER A 584 37.40 17.44 -8.09
C SER A 584 36.40 17.40 -9.25
N ALA A 585 36.89 17.30 -10.48
CA ALA A 585 36.04 16.84 -11.57
C ALA A 585 35.51 15.44 -11.21
N TYR A 586 34.21 15.33 -10.95
CA TYR A 586 33.55 14.05 -10.73
C TYR A 586 33.66 13.21 -12.01
N GLU A 587 34.68 12.36 -12.03
CA GLU A 587 34.84 11.18 -12.86
C GLU A 587 34.85 10.02 -11.86
N TYR A 588 33.71 9.32 -11.80
CA TYR A 588 33.49 8.23 -10.86
C TYR A 588 34.21 6.98 -11.41
N GLU A 589 35.53 6.94 -11.22
CA GLU A 589 36.38 5.78 -11.53
C GLU A 589 36.06 4.62 -10.58
N VAL A 590 34.89 3.99 -10.79
CA VAL A 590 34.61 2.68 -10.23
C VAL A 590 35.39 1.67 -11.05
N ASP A 591 36.60 1.39 -10.57
CA ASP A 591 37.42 0.26 -10.96
C ASP A 591 36.91 -0.97 -10.18
N PRO A 592 36.09 -1.87 -10.78
CA PRO A 592 35.48 -2.99 -10.06
C PRO A 592 36.53 -3.99 -9.57
N ASP A 593 37.70 -4.03 -10.20
CA ASP A 593 38.78 -4.96 -9.88
C ASP A 593 39.57 -4.54 -8.62
N ARG A 594 39.36 -3.33 -8.09
CA ARG A 594 39.94 -2.88 -6.80
C ARG A 594 39.33 -3.49 -5.54
N GLY A 595 38.41 -4.45 -5.70
CA GLY A 595 38.15 -5.44 -4.64
C GLY A 595 37.32 -4.94 -3.45
N GLY A 596 36.13 -4.41 -3.71
CA GLY A 596 34.99 -4.44 -2.78
C GLY A 596 35.06 -3.57 -1.52
N LYS A 597 36.20 -2.96 -1.18
CA LYS A 597 36.27 -1.95 -0.12
C LYS A 597 35.71 -0.63 -0.61
N GLN A 598 34.43 -0.39 -0.29
CA GLN A 598 33.81 0.93 -0.30
C GLN A 598 34.39 1.82 0.82
N ASP A 599 35.70 2.04 0.83
CA ASP A 599 36.27 3.12 1.64
C ASP A 599 35.73 4.43 1.08
N GLN A 600 34.89 5.11 1.86
CA GLN A 600 34.15 6.33 1.50
C GLN A 600 35.07 7.58 1.46
N THR A 601 36.35 7.38 1.13
CA THR A 601 37.34 8.42 0.95
C THR A 601 37.09 9.12 -0.38
N TYR A 602 36.46 10.30 -0.30
CA TYR A 602 36.48 11.27 -1.39
C TYR A 602 37.93 11.49 -1.80
N HIS A 603 38.35 10.92 -2.94
CA HIS A 603 39.76 10.92 -3.35
C HIS A 603 40.28 12.36 -3.51
N ASP A 604 41.52 12.56 -3.05
CA ASP A 604 42.21 13.85 -3.12
C ASP A 604 42.15 14.43 -4.53
N SER A 605 41.84 15.73 -4.59
CA SER A 605 41.39 16.36 -5.82
C SER A 605 42.51 16.44 -6.85
N ASN A 606 42.40 15.68 -7.95
CA ASN A 606 43.43 15.62 -8.99
C ASN A 606 43.65 17.03 -9.61
N PRO A 607 44.81 17.69 -9.39
CA PRO A 607 44.99 19.09 -9.79
C PRO A 607 44.90 19.31 -11.31
N ILE A 608 45.24 18.30 -12.11
CA ILE A 608 45.22 18.36 -13.57
C ILE A 608 43.77 18.32 -14.08
N ARG A 609 42.93 17.45 -13.51
CA ARG A 609 41.48 17.42 -13.82
C ARG A 609 40.76 18.71 -13.40
N ASN A 610 41.25 19.41 -12.38
CA ASN A 610 40.61 20.59 -11.83
C ASN A 610 41.07 21.91 -12.50
N PHE A 611 42.27 21.92 -13.09
CA PHE A 611 42.84 23.12 -13.71
C PHE A 611 41.93 23.78 -14.77
N PRO A 612 41.26 23.05 -15.69
CA PRO A 612 40.35 23.65 -16.67
C PRO A 612 39.14 24.37 -16.02
N GLN A 613 38.59 23.82 -14.93
CA GLN A 613 37.50 24.47 -14.18
C GLN A 613 38.01 25.76 -13.52
N GLN A 614 39.17 25.72 -12.84
CA GLN A 614 39.76 26.90 -12.22
C GLN A 614 40.12 27.99 -13.25
N GLN A 615 40.64 27.60 -14.41
CA GLN A 615 40.92 28.50 -15.53
C GLN A 615 39.64 29.17 -16.05
N ALA A 616 38.56 28.40 -16.22
CA ALA A 616 37.28 28.93 -16.67
C ALA A 616 36.62 29.88 -15.64
N ILE A 617 36.72 29.58 -14.34
CA ILE A 617 36.29 30.50 -13.27
C ILE A 617 37.09 31.80 -13.33
N ARG A 618 38.43 31.74 -13.44
CA ARG A 618 39.29 32.94 -13.54
C ARG A 618 38.92 33.79 -14.76
N ALA A 619 38.79 33.19 -15.94
CA ALA A 619 38.45 33.90 -17.17
C ALA A 619 37.10 34.65 -17.07
N VAL A 620 36.09 34.04 -16.46
CA VAL A 620 34.79 34.68 -16.21
C VAL A 620 34.91 35.80 -15.16
N MET A 621 35.63 35.57 -14.07
CA MET A 621 35.84 36.55 -13.00
C MET A 621 36.75 37.72 -13.42
N GLU A 622 37.61 37.53 -14.43
CA GLU A 622 38.39 38.60 -15.05
C GLU A 622 37.54 39.43 -16.00
N ARG A 623 36.78 38.78 -16.89
CA ARG A 623 35.85 39.46 -17.80
C ARG A 623 34.77 40.26 -17.06
N LEU A 624 34.35 39.82 -15.87
CA LEU A 624 33.44 40.59 -15.01
C LEU A 624 34.04 41.92 -14.49
N LYS A 625 35.37 42.08 -14.46
CA LYS A 625 36.04 43.33 -14.07
C LYS A 625 36.04 44.39 -15.19
N GLU A 626 35.77 43.99 -16.43
CA GLU A 626 35.68 44.90 -17.59
C GLU A 626 34.43 45.79 -17.54
N PHE A 627 33.38 45.34 -16.83
CA PHE A 627 32.09 46.04 -16.74
C PHE A 627 32.05 47.02 -15.56
N GLN A 628 31.72 48.29 -15.85
CA GLN A 628 31.62 49.34 -14.83
C GLN A 628 30.38 49.18 -13.92
N LYS A 629 29.30 48.55 -14.40
CA LYS A 629 28.09 48.26 -13.62
C LYS A 629 27.60 46.83 -13.89
N LYS A 630 26.96 46.22 -12.89
CA LYS A 630 26.30 44.90 -13.05
C LYS A 630 25.15 44.88 -14.06
N GLU A 631 24.59 46.04 -14.41
CA GLU A 631 23.54 46.18 -15.44
C GLU A 631 24.11 46.17 -16.88
N ASP A 632 25.44 46.32 -17.03
CA ASP A 632 26.14 46.25 -18.31
C ASP A 632 26.56 44.81 -18.67
N VAL A 633 26.69 43.93 -17.67
CA VAL A 633 27.14 42.53 -17.80
C VAL A 633 26.23 41.71 -18.72
N ASN A 634 26.80 41.18 -19.81
CA ASN A 634 26.12 40.34 -20.79
C ASN A 634 26.32 38.82 -20.60
N LEU A 635 26.98 38.43 -19.51
CA LEU A 635 27.13 37.03 -19.08
C LEU A 635 25.85 36.55 -18.37
N MET A 636 25.38 35.36 -18.74
CA MET A 636 24.12 34.75 -18.31
C MET A 636 24.38 33.46 -17.52
N ASN A 637 23.70 33.28 -16.40
CA ASN A 637 23.72 31.99 -15.68
C ASN A 637 22.70 31.04 -16.29
N VAL A 638 23.10 29.79 -16.46
CA VAL A 638 22.38 28.76 -17.21
C VAL A 638 22.15 27.54 -16.31
N LEU A 639 20.91 27.06 -16.22
CA LEU A 639 20.50 25.92 -15.38
C LEU A 639 19.96 24.77 -16.23
N SER A 640 20.46 23.55 -15.99
CA SER A 640 19.99 22.31 -16.60
C SER A 640 19.46 21.40 -15.48
N LEU A 641 18.22 20.92 -15.60
CA LEU A 641 17.57 20.02 -14.64
C LEU A 641 17.22 18.69 -15.31
N ASP A 642 17.76 17.59 -14.78
CA ASP A 642 17.63 16.27 -15.38
C ASP A 642 16.26 15.61 -15.13
N GLY A 643 15.94 14.59 -15.92
CA GLY A 643 14.82 13.68 -15.66
C GLY A 643 15.19 12.52 -14.74
N GLY A 644 14.22 12.03 -13.95
CA GLY A 644 14.46 10.99 -12.96
C GLY A 644 13.29 10.59 -12.04
N GLY A 645 12.03 10.78 -12.47
CA GLY A 645 10.86 10.37 -11.69
C GLY A 645 10.81 10.99 -10.28
N ILE A 646 10.50 10.17 -9.25
CA ILE A 646 10.47 10.59 -7.84
C ILE A 646 11.81 11.12 -7.31
N ARG A 647 12.94 10.76 -7.95
CA ARG A 647 14.27 11.25 -7.58
C ARG A 647 14.47 12.75 -7.82
N GLY A 648 13.49 13.47 -8.39
CA GLY A 648 13.44 14.94 -8.40
C GLY A 648 13.51 15.58 -7.00
N LEU A 649 13.22 14.81 -5.94
CA LEU A 649 13.55 15.15 -4.55
C LEU A 649 15.04 15.44 -4.33
N VAL A 650 15.96 14.71 -4.98
CA VAL A 650 17.42 14.95 -4.90
C VAL A 650 17.74 16.32 -5.46
N SER A 651 17.30 16.62 -6.68
CA SER A 651 17.55 17.92 -7.34
C SER A 651 16.95 19.07 -6.54
N THR A 652 15.75 18.87 -5.99
CA THR A 652 15.08 19.83 -5.10
C THR A 652 15.90 20.08 -3.82
N GLN A 653 16.42 19.03 -3.18
CA GLN A 653 17.21 19.13 -1.96
C GLN A 653 18.61 19.74 -2.21
N ILE A 654 19.25 19.45 -3.35
CA ILE A 654 20.47 20.14 -3.81
C ILE A 654 20.21 21.65 -3.95
N LEU A 655 19.12 22.04 -4.62
CA LEU A 655 18.75 23.45 -4.78
C LEU A 655 18.44 24.12 -3.43
N ILE A 656 17.81 23.42 -2.48
CA ILE A 656 17.60 23.90 -1.11
C ILE A 656 18.93 24.15 -0.39
N CYS A 657 19.91 23.28 -0.55
CA CYS A 657 21.24 23.44 0.04
C CYS A 657 22.04 24.58 -0.62
N LEU A 658 22.05 24.69 -1.95
CA LEU A 658 22.68 25.79 -2.67
C LEU A 658 22.08 27.15 -2.28
N GLN A 659 20.76 27.23 -2.12
CA GLN A 659 20.07 28.47 -1.73
C GLN A 659 20.52 29.02 -0.37
N ARG A 660 21.06 28.19 0.54
CA ARG A 660 21.61 28.65 1.84
C ARG A 660 22.82 29.58 1.69
N TYR A 661 23.51 29.53 0.55
CA TYR A 661 24.68 30.36 0.26
C TYR A 661 24.35 31.58 -0.62
N LEU A 662 23.09 31.76 -1.03
CA LEU A 662 22.63 32.82 -1.94
C LEU A 662 21.85 33.92 -1.20
N ASP A 663 21.85 35.13 -1.73
CA ASP A 663 21.21 36.33 -1.12
C ASP A 663 19.77 36.55 -1.60
N SER A 664 19.24 35.60 -2.38
CA SER A 664 17.94 35.64 -3.04
C SER A 664 17.54 34.21 -3.45
N PRO A 665 16.27 33.93 -3.79
CA PRO A 665 15.86 32.60 -4.23
C PRO A 665 16.72 32.08 -5.39
N VAL A 666 17.12 30.81 -5.37
CA VAL A 666 18.15 30.25 -6.27
C VAL A 666 17.85 30.53 -7.76
N PHE A 667 16.58 30.44 -8.13
CA PHE A 667 16.09 30.65 -9.49
C PHE A 667 16.19 32.11 -9.98
N SER A 668 16.33 33.08 -9.08
CA SER A 668 16.56 34.49 -9.43
C SER A 668 17.95 34.76 -10.01
N TYR A 669 18.91 33.84 -9.81
CA TYR A 669 20.24 33.94 -10.39
C TYR A 669 20.31 33.47 -11.84
N PHE A 670 19.34 32.67 -12.30
CA PHE A 670 19.35 32.06 -13.63
C PHE A 670 18.54 32.86 -14.66
N ASP A 671 19.04 32.82 -15.89
CA ASP A 671 18.56 33.60 -17.04
C ASP A 671 18.01 32.69 -18.15
N TRP A 672 18.58 31.49 -18.28
CA TRP A 672 18.16 30.40 -19.15
C TRP A 672 18.06 29.08 -18.37
N VAL A 673 17.02 28.30 -18.62
CA VAL A 673 16.73 27.04 -17.91
C VAL A 673 16.28 25.95 -18.88
N ALA A 674 16.84 24.74 -18.81
CA ALA A 674 16.26 23.56 -19.45
C ALA A 674 15.82 22.53 -18.41
N GLY A 675 14.80 21.75 -18.77
CA GLY A 675 14.32 20.63 -17.95
C GLY A 675 13.94 19.43 -18.81
N THR A 676 14.18 18.23 -18.29
CA THR A 676 13.64 16.97 -18.82
C THR A 676 12.81 16.27 -17.74
N SER A 677 11.65 15.71 -18.11
CA SER A 677 10.80 14.91 -17.23
C SER A 677 10.55 15.61 -15.88
N THR A 678 10.99 15.01 -14.77
CA THR A 678 10.92 15.59 -13.42
C THR A 678 11.54 17.00 -13.29
N GLY A 679 12.62 17.30 -14.01
CA GLY A 679 13.22 18.63 -14.08
C GLY A 679 12.28 19.71 -14.63
N THR A 680 11.32 19.33 -15.49
CA THR A 680 10.28 20.26 -15.99
C THR A 680 9.24 20.59 -14.93
N LEU A 681 8.91 19.64 -14.05
CA LEU A 681 8.00 19.86 -12.93
C LEU A 681 8.62 20.82 -11.90
N ILE A 682 9.90 20.64 -11.57
CA ILE A 682 10.66 21.56 -10.73
C ILE A 682 10.70 22.95 -11.35
N ALA A 683 11.14 23.05 -12.62
CA ALA A 683 11.22 24.32 -13.34
C ALA A 683 9.88 25.07 -13.38
N SER A 684 8.82 24.38 -13.81
CA SER A 684 7.45 24.93 -13.91
C SER A 684 6.91 25.39 -12.56
N ALA A 685 7.15 24.62 -11.49
CA ALA A 685 6.68 24.97 -10.15
C ALA A 685 7.38 26.20 -9.59
N ILE A 686 8.70 26.36 -9.80
CA ILE A 686 9.40 27.58 -9.36
C ILE A 686 8.95 28.79 -10.20
N MET A 687 8.80 28.63 -11.52
CA MET A 687 8.33 29.71 -12.41
C MET A 687 6.91 30.20 -12.07
N THR A 688 6.04 29.29 -11.61
CA THR A 688 4.67 29.60 -11.14
C THR A 688 4.62 30.06 -9.67
N GLY A 689 5.77 30.30 -9.06
CA GLY A 689 5.90 30.99 -7.77
C GLY A 689 6.08 30.10 -6.54
N LYS A 690 6.16 28.76 -6.70
CA LYS A 690 6.36 27.85 -5.56
C LYS A 690 7.78 27.91 -5.02
N SER A 691 7.91 27.85 -3.71
CA SER A 691 9.18 27.62 -3.03
C SER A 691 9.66 26.18 -3.23
N LEU A 692 10.98 25.96 -3.10
CA LEU A 692 11.58 24.62 -3.15
C LEU A 692 11.00 23.67 -2.07
N ARG A 693 10.55 24.19 -0.93
CA ARG A 693 9.89 23.40 0.13
C ARG A 693 8.48 22.96 -0.26
N GLU A 694 7.73 23.79 -0.97
CA GLU A 694 6.46 23.35 -1.57
C GLU A 694 6.67 22.32 -2.68
N ILE A 695 7.77 22.40 -3.43
CA ILE A 695 8.12 21.41 -4.47
C ILE A 695 8.49 20.06 -3.83
N GLN A 696 9.24 20.08 -2.74
CA GLN A 696 9.49 18.88 -1.93
C GLN A 696 8.17 18.23 -1.47
N LYS A 697 7.22 19.04 -0.96
CA LYS A 697 5.87 18.60 -0.59
C LYS A 697 5.01 18.11 -1.76
N VAL A 698 5.19 18.68 -2.95
CA VAL A 698 4.59 18.19 -4.20
C VAL A 698 5.09 16.78 -4.49
N TYR A 699 6.39 16.49 -4.42
CA TYR A 699 6.91 15.13 -4.63
C TYR A 699 6.45 14.12 -3.57
N LEU A 700 6.35 14.52 -2.30
CA LEU A 700 5.87 13.64 -1.24
C LEU A 700 4.40 13.25 -1.42
N ARG A 701 3.58 14.12 -2.04
CA ARG A 701 2.22 13.77 -2.49
C ARG A 701 2.22 12.99 -3.80
N PHE A 702 3.04 13.37 -4.78
CA PHE A 702 3.12 12.75 -6.11
C PHE A 702 3.21 11.22 -6.06
N LYS A 703 4.04 10.68 -5.16
CA LYS A 703 4.20 9.23 -5.01
C LYS A 703 2.96 8.52 -4.46
N ASP A 704 2.23 9.17 -3.55
CA ASP A 704 1.07 8.60 -2.86
C ASP A 704 -0.22 8.84 -3.69
N GLU A 705 -0.33 9.96 -4.40
CA GLU A 705 -1.45 10.30 -5.32
C GLU A 705 -1.39 9.52 -6.65
N LEU A 706 -0.20 9.07 -7.12
CA LEU A 706 -0.05 8.45 -8.46
C LEU A 706 0.41 6.98 -8.49
N PHE A 707 1.20 6.51 -7.52
CA PHE A 707 1.78 5.16 -7.56
C PHE A 707 1.04 4.10 -6.72
N ASP A 708 -0.19 4.39 -6.26
CA ASP A 708 -1.01 3.43 -5.49
C ASP A 708 -1.63 2.30 -6.33
N SER A 709 -1.43 2.31 -7.65
CA SER A 709 -1.92 1.27 -8.56
C SER A 709 -0.95 0.08 -8.64
N TRP A 710 -1.47 -1.14 -8.42
CA TRP A 710 -0.70 -2.39 -8.45
C TRP A 710 -0.09 -2.77 -9.82
N THR A 711 -0.46 -2.09 -10.89
CA THR A 711 -0.03 -2.41 -12.27
C THR A 711 0.27 -1.14 -13.05
N ARG A 712 1.42 -1.10 -13.72
CA ARG A 712 1.73 -0.09 -14.74
C ARG A 712 1.03 -0.43 -16.08
N PRO A 713 0.72 0.54 -16.96
CA PRO A 713 0.92 1.98 -16.81
C PRO A 713 -0.06 2.63 -15.83
N TYR A 714 0.39 3.69 -15.17
CA TYR A 714 -0.38 4.50 -14.23
C TYR A 714 -1.40 5.40 -14.95
N SER A 715 -2.37 5.93 -14.19
CA SER A 715 -3.42 6.80 -14.74
C SER A 715 -2.87 8.12 -15.26
N SER A 716 -2.86 8.27 -16.59
CA SER A 716 -2.53 9.52 -17.27
C SER A 716 -3.45 10.68 -16.87
N ILE A 717 -4.71 10.41 -16.52
CA ILE A 717 -5.68 11.42 -16.07
C ILE A 717 -5.25 11.98 -14.72
N ALA A 718 -4.91 11.11 -13.76
CA ALA A 718 -4.43 11.53 -12.44
C ALA A 718 -3.12 12.34 -12.54
N LEU A 719 -2.18 11.94 -13.40
CA LEU A 719 -0.95 12.71 -13.64
C LEU A 719 -1.25 14.12 -14.20
N GLU A 720 -2.21 14.23 -15.13
CA GLU A 720 -2.61 15.53 -15.68
C GLU A 720 -3.33 16.41 -14.66
N GLU A 721 -4.24 15.86 -13.87
CA GLU A 721 -4.95 16.57 -12.79
C GLU A 721 -3.97 17.03 -11.70
N PHE A 722 -3.03 16.17 -11.32
CA PHE A 722 -1.93 16.51 -10.43
C PHE A 722 -1.07 17.66 -10.97
N MET A 723 -0.71 17.63 -12.26
CA MET A 723 0.03 18.73 -12.89
C MET A 723 -0.79 20.03 -12.91
N LYS A 724 -2.08 19.99 -13.28
CA LYS A 724 -2.97 21.17 -13.24
C LYS A 724 -3.08 21.76 -11.83
N LYS A 725 -3.21 20.92 -10.80
CA LYS A 725 -3.20 21.24 -9.35
C LYS A 725 -1.86 21.84 -8.88
N CYS A 726 -0.74 21.44 -9.48
CA CYS A 726 0.59 21.87 -9.05
C CYS A 726 1.16 23.09 -9.77
N ILE A 727 0.87 23.27 -11.07
CA ILE A 727 1.47 24.35 -11.91
C ILE A 727 0.43 25.16 -12.71
N GLY A 728 -0.86 24.99 -12.41
CA GLY A 728 -1.97 25.75 -12.99
C GLY A 728 -2.52 25.15 -14.29
N GLY A 729 -3.85 25.12 -14.42
CA GLY A 729 -4.54 24.61 -15.62
C GLY A 729 -4.46 25.55 -16.82
N ASP A 730 -4.51 26.86 -16.57
CA ASP A 730 -4.64 27.89 -17.62
C ASP A 730 -3.32 28.58 -17.99
N VAL A 731 -2.26 28.36 -17.21
CA VAL A 731 -0.94 28.97 -17.43
C VAL A 731 -0.33 28.45 -18.72
N LYS A 732 0.07 29.35 -19.62
CA LYS A 732 0.74 29.04 -20.89
C LYS A 732 2.26 29.20 -20.80
N LEU A 733 3.00 28.58 -21.71
CA LEU A 733 4.45 28.85 -21.84
C LEU A 733 4.71 30.35 -22.04
N SER A 734 3.88 31.03 -22.84
CA SER A 734 3.99 32.47 -23.14
C SER A 734 3.86 33.40 -21.93
N ASP A 735 3.24 32.97 -20.83
CA ASP A 735 2.91 33.87 -19.72
C ASP A 735 4.14 34.13 -18.84
N ILE A 736 4.99 33.12 -18.71
CA ILE A 736 6.29 33.21 -18.05
C ILE A 736 7.26 33.92 -19.02
N LYS A 737 7.35 35.25 -18.94
CA LYS A 737 8.25 36.04 -19.80
C LYS A 737 9.74 35.86 -19.48
N TYR A 738 10.09 35.36 -18.29
CA TYR A 738 11.47 35.25 -17.82
C TYR A 738 11.61 34.32 -16.59
N PRO A 739 12.62 33.42 -16.50
CA PRO A 739 13.73 33.20 -17.46
C PRO A 739 13.25 32.64 -18.79
N ARG A 740 14.17 32.57 -19.76
CA ARG A 740 13.93 31.75 -20.94
C ARG A 740 14.08 30.29 -20.57
N PHE A 741 13.23 29.44 -21.13
CA PHE A 741 13.31 28.02 -20.90
C PHE A 741 12.79 27.21 -22.07
N PHE A 742 13.19 25.94 -22.07
CA PHE A 742 12.52 24.91 -22.84
C PHE A 742 12.44 23.61 -22.05
N PHE A 743 11.49 22.77 -22.43
CA PHE A 743 11.34 21.41 -21.95
C PHE A 743 11.50 20.41 -23.10
N THR A 744 12.24 19.33 -22.86
CA THR A 744 12.48 18.28 -23.84
C THR A 744 11.26 17.33 -23.91
N THR A 745 10.90 16.86 -25.10
CA THR A 745 10.00 15.71 -25.29
C THR A 745 10.38 15.00 -26.59
N VAL A 746 10.13 13.69 -26.67
CA VAL A 746 10.39 12.94 -27.91
C VAL A 746 9.07 12.73 -28.64
N ARG A 747 9.02 13.25 -29.87
CA ARG A 747 7.93 13.03 -30.81
C ARG A 747 8.12 11.65 -31.46
N ALA A 748 7.15 10.77 -31.22
CA ALA A 748 7.20 9.34 -31.49
C ALA A 748 6.11 8.86 -32.48
N ASP A 749 5.29 9.75 -33.04
CA ASP A 749 4.43 9.47 -34.21
C ASP A 749 5.20 9.50 -35.55
N THR A 750 6.53 9.64 -35.51
CA THR A 750 7.44 9.64 -36.67
C THR A 750 8.62 8.69 -36.46
N PHE A 751 9.13 8.08 -37.54
CA PHE A 751 10.39 7.33 -37.52
C PHE A 751 11.37 7.90 -38.57
N PRO A 752 12.63 8.24 -38.20
CA PRO A 752 13.16 8.24 -36.84
C PRO A 752 12.41 9.19 -35.90
N VAL A 753 12.44 8.91 -34.60
CA VAL A 753 11.83 9.77 -33.57
C VAL A 753 12.58 11.09 -33.48
N GLN A 754 11.88 12.16 -33.11
CA GLN A 754 12.44 13.52 -33.12
C GLN A 754 12.42 14.14 -31.72
N LEU A 755 13.48 14.86 -31.35
CA LEU A 755 13.51 15.67 -30.13
C LEU A 755 12.80 17.00 -30.40
N GLU A 756 11.73 17.28 -29.65
CA GLU A 756 10.98 18.54 -29.70
C GLU A 756 11.27 19.35 -28.42
N LEU A 757 11.58 20.64 -28.58
CA LEU A 757 11.89 21.55 -27.47
C LEU A 757 10.75 22.56 -27.29
N LEU A 758 10.01 22.41 -26.20
CA LEU A 758 8.83 23.21 -25.86
C LEU A 758 9.26 24.49 -25.14
N ARG A 759 9.35 25.60 -25.88
CA ARG A 759 9.96 26.88 -25.46
C ARG A 759 8.93 27.90 -24.97
N ASN A 760 9.36 28.88 -24.16
CA ASN A 760 8.56 30.09 -23.85
C ASN A 760 8.89 31.32 -24.72
N TYR A 761 9.78 31.19 -25.70
CA TYR A 761 10.19 32.27 -26.61
C TYR A 761 10.24 31.77 -28.06
N ARG A 762 10.02 32.70 -29.00
CA ARG A 762 10.36 32.53 -30.42
C ARG A 762 11.72 33.18 -30.71
N LEU A 763 12.32 32.88 -31.86
CA LEU A 763 13.47 33.63 -32.38
C LEU A 763 13.00 35.02 -32.87
N PRO A 764 13.90 36.04 -32.95
CA PRO A 764 13.56 37.36 -33.49
C PRO A 764 13.56 37.31 -35.03
N LEU A 765 12.61 36.53 -35.56
CA LEU A 765 12.33 36.23 -36.95
C LEU A 765 10.84 36.50 -37.22
N THR A 766 10.38 36.39 -38.46
CA THR A 766 8.93 36.38 -38.74
C THR A 766 8.27 35.12 -38.15
N ASP A 767 6.93 35.11 -38.08
CA ASP A 767 6.19 33.93 -37.63
C ASP A 767 6.32 32.75 -38.60
N GLU A 768 6.48 33.03 -39.90
CA GLU A 768 6.76 32.04 -40.96
C GLU A 768 8.16 31.42 -40.77
N GLU A 769 9.21 32.25 -40.68
CA GLU A 769 10.58 31.80 -40.43
C GLU A 769 10.69 30.98 -39.12
N ASN A 770 9.96 31.38 -38.07
CA ASN A 770 9.90 30.61 -36.82
C ASN A 770 9.17 29.26 -36.99
N ASN A 771 8.07 29.23 -37.76
CA ASN A 771 7.33 27.99 -38.02
C ASN A 771 8.16 26.97 -38.81
N GLU A 772 8.88 27.41 -39.84
CA GLU A 772 9.79 26.55 -40.62
C GLU A 772 10.92 25.95 -39.77
N LEU A 773 11.39 26.69 -38.75
CA LEU A 773 12.44 26.25 -37.82
C LEU A 773 11.91 25.48 -36.59
N GLY A 774 10.61 25.20 -36.49
CA GLY A 774 10.01 24.49 -35.35
C GLY A 774 9.92 25.30 -34.05
N PHE A 775 10.00 26.63 -34.14
CA PHE A 775 9.78 27.56 -33.03
C PHE A 775 8.30 27.95 -32.95
N HIS A 776 7.45 27.00 -32.57
CA HIS A 776 5.99 27.19 -32.42
C HIS A 776 5.62 28.33 -31.45
N ASP A 777 4.38 28.83 -31.51
CA ASP A 777 3.94 29.91 -30.63
C ASP A 777 3.76 29.41 -29.17
N PRO A 778 4.51 29.95 -28.19
CA PRO A 778 4.36 29.59 -26.78
C PRO A 778 2.97 29.91 -26.20
N ALA A 779 2.11 30.68 -26.89
CA ALA A 779 0.73 30.94 -26.47
C ALA A 779 -0.26 29.82 -26.85
N GLU A 780 0.13 28.83 -27.65
CA GLU A 780 -0.71 27.67 -27.98
C GLU A 780 -0.63 26.55 -26.94
N ILE A 781 0.45 26.49 -26.16
CA ILE A 781 0.80 25.34 -25.30
C ILE A 781 0.64 25.69 -23.81
N PRO A 782 -0.30 25.05 -23.08
CA PRO A 782 -0.36 25.11 -21.62
C PRO A 782 0.88 24.51 -20.96
N LEU A 783 1.37 25.14 -19.89
CA LEU A 783 2.56 24.73 -19.13
C LEU A 783 2.42 23.30 -18.59
N TRP A 784 1.26 22.94 -18.04
CA TRP A 784 0.99 21.58 -17.58
C TRP A 784 1.02 20.54 -18.70
N LYS A 785 0.60 20.91 -19.92
CA LYS A 785 0.67 20.01 -21.09
C LYS A 785 2.12 19.83 -21.54
N ALA A 786 2.94 20.88 -21.48
CA ALA A 786 4.37 20.77 -21.78
C ALA A 786 5.09 19.85 -20.78
N ALA A 787 4.81 19.99 -19.48
CA ALA A 787 5.31 19.06 -18.46
C ALA A 787 4.80 17.62 -18.67
N ARG A 788 3.52 17.45 -19.05
CA ARG A 788 2.91 16.12 -19.32
C ARG A 788 3.53 15.43 -20.53
N ARG A 789 3.90 16.16 -21.58
CA ARG A 789 4.68 15.64 -22.72
C ARG A 789 6.08 15.21 -22.27
N SER A 790 6.78 16.07 -21.53
CA SER A 790 8.15 15.80 -21.08
C SER A 790 8.25 14.64 -20.08
N SER A 791 7.23 14.41 -19.25
CA SER A 791 7.19 13.35 -18.22
C SER A 791 6.48 12.07 -18.68
N ALA A 792 6.28 11.88 -19.99
CA ALA A 792 5.54 10.75 -20.56
C ALA A 792 6.39 9.45 -20.60
N ALA A 793 6.90 9.02 -19.45
CA ALA A 793 7.89 7.96 -19.30
C ALA A 793 7.37 6.60 -19.83
N PRO A 794 8.00 6.01 -20.87
CA PRO A 794 7.64 4.68 -21.37
C PRO A 794 7.65 3.63 -20.25
N THR A 795 6.74 2.67 -20.31
CA THR A 795 6.40 1.69 -19.26
C THR A 795 5.75 2.23 -17.98
N TYR A 796 5.82 3.54 -17.69
CA TYR A 796 5.16 4.15 -16.53
C TYR A 796 3.84 4.83 -16.89
N PHE A 797 3.81 5.61 -17.97
CA PHE A 797 2.63 6.35 -18.42
C PHE A 797 2.37 6.13 -19.92
N SER A 798 1.15 6.41 -20.38
CA SER A 798 0.86 6.44 -21.82
C SER A 798 1.53 7.64 -22.49
N ALA A 799 1.81 7.53 -23.79
CA ALA A 799 2.22 8.67 -24.61
C ALA A 799 1.21 9.82 -24.50
N SER A 800 1.71 11.04 -24.30
CA SER A 800 0.86 12.24 -24.24
C SER A 800 0.31 12.54 -25.64
N GLU A 801 -1.00 12.79 -25.72
CA GLU A 801 -1.73 13.09 -26.97
C GLU A 801 -1.55 12.01 -28.07
N GLY A 802 -1.14 10.79 -27.69
CA GLY A 802 -0.82 9.70 -28.61
C GLY A 802 0.45 9.89 -29.45
N LYS A 803 1.26 10.93 -29.17
CA LYS A 803 2.40 11.34 -30.01
C LYS A 803 3.71 11.54 -29.25
N PHE A 804 3.64 11.96 -27.98
CA PHE A 804 4.80 12.44 -27.23
C PHE A 804 5.17 11.47 -26.11
N ILE A 805 6.45 11.12 -26.03
CA ILE A 805 7.06 10.37 -24.92
C ILE A 805 8.10 11.23 -24.19
N ASP A 806 8.57 10.73 -23.05
CA ASP A 806 9.51 11.43 -22.18
C ASP A 806 10.78 11.90 -22.93
N GLY A 807 11.19 13.15 -22.65
CA GLY A 807 12.39 13.73 -23.24
C GLY A 807 13.67 12.95 -22.91
N GLY A 808 13.66 12.22 -21.80
CA GLY A 808 14.75 11.39 -21.32
C GLY A 808 15.17 10.28 -22.28
N MET A 809 14.31 9.87 -23.22
CA MET A 809 14.66 8.90 -24.27
C MET A 809 15.72 9.37 -25.27
N VAL A 810 16.02 10.68 -25.31
CA VAL A 810 17.04 11.28 -26.20
C VAL A 810 17.91 12.32 -25.47
N SER A 811 17.36 13.08 -24.53
CA SER A 811 18.05 14.14 -23.80
C SER A 811 17.63 14.17 -22.32
N ASN A 812 18.08 13.18 -21.53
CA ASN A 812 17.76 13.13 -20.09
C ASN A 812 18.56 14.14 -19.25
N ASN A 813 19.74 14.53 -19.74
CA ASN A 813 20.50 15.68 -19.26
C ASN A 813 20.51 16.77 -20.37
N PRO A 814 19.63 17.79 -20.30
CA PRO A 814 19.42 18.73 -21.40
C PRO A 814 20.52 19.80 -21.56
N THR A 815 21.73 19.55 -21.04
CA THR A 815 22.78 20.57 -20.95
C THR A 815 23.43 20.87 -22.30
N LEU A 816 23.65 19.86 -23.14
CA LEU A 816 24.19 20.05 -24.49
C LEU A 816 23.18 20.75 -25.39
N ASP A 817 21.91 20.38 -25.30
CA ASP A 817 20.80 21.02 -26.02
C ASP A 817 20.67 22.49 -25.59
N LEU A 818 20.79 22.79 -24.29
CA LEU A 818 20.72 24.14 -23.75
C LEU A 818 21.87 25.03 -24.23
N LEU A 819 23.09 24.50 -24.31
CA LEU A 819 24.23 25.22 -24.90
C LEU A 819 24.03 25.46 -26.40
N SER A 820 23.50 24.46 -27.11
CA SER A 820 23.24 24.52 -28.57
C SER A 820 22.13 25.51 -28.90
N GLU A 821 21.05 25.52 -28.13
CA GLU A 821 19.91 26.43 -28.27
C GLU A 821 20.30 27.88 -27.95
N ILE A 822 21.10 28.12 -26.90
CA ILE A 822 21.65 29.45 -26.60
C ILE A 822 22.58 29.93 -27.74
N HIS A 823 23.42 29.04 -28.28
CA HIS A 823 24.26 29.36 -29.43
C HIS A 823 23.42 29.69 -30.68
N PHE A 824 22.39 28.89 -30.98
CA PHE A 824 21.51 29.10 -32.13
C PHE A 824 20.76 30.44 -32.03
N TYR A 825 20.20 30.76 -30.86
CA TYR A 825 19.59 32.06 -30.60
C TYR A 825 20.56 33.23 -30.85
N LYS A 826 21.79 33.13 -30.34
CA LYS A 826 22.85 34.15 -30.51
C LYS A 826 23.23 34.33 -31.99
N SER A 827 23.43 33.23 -32.71
CA SER A 827 23.75 33.23 -34.14
C SER A 827 22.61 33.79 -34.99
N THR A 828 21.35 33.51 -34.63
CA THR A 828 20.16 34.10 -35.27
C THR A 828 20.09 35.61 -35.07
N CYS A 829 20.36 36.10 -33.86
CA CYS A 829 20.41 37.54 -33.59
C CYS A 829 21.52 38.23 -34.39
N ALA A 830 22.72 37.63 -34.43
CA ALA A 830 23.83 38.14 -35.23
C ALA A 830 23.48 38.20 -36.73
N PHE A 831 22.81 37.18 -37.27
CA PHE A 831 22.35 37.13 -38.67
C PHE A 831 21.34 38.26 -38.99
N LYS A 832 20.34 38.47 -38.14
CA LYS A 832 19.39 39.60 -38.27
C LYS A 832 19.97 40.96 -37.84
N LYS A 833 21.24 41.01 -37.41
CA LYS A 833 21.95 42.20 -36.89
C LYS A 833 21.28 42.86 -35.67
N ILE A 834 20.61 42.04 -34.85
CA ILE A 834 19.97 42.45 -33.60
C ILE A 834 20.99 42.33 -32.46
N GLU A 835 21.18 43.39 -31.68
CA GLU A 835 22.11 43.38 -30.55
C GLU A 835 21.63 42.43 -29.44
N SER A 836 22.19 41.22 -29.41
CA SER A 836 21.91 40.24 -28.36
C SER A 836 23.01 40.21 -27.31
N ASN A 837 22.73 40.78 -26.14
CA ASN A 837 23.56 40.65 -24.94
C ASN A 837 23.40 39.25 -24.30
N VAL A 838 23.70 38.20 -25.06
CA VAL A 838 23.60 36.80 -24.65
C VAL A 838 24.98 36.14 -24.81
N ASP A 839 25.64 35.87 -23.71
CA ASP A 839 26.83 35.04 -23.62
C ASP A 839 26.70 34.16 -22.37
N VAL A 840 27.09 32.89 -22.46
CA VAL A 840 27.04 32.00 -21.29
C VAL A 840 28.05 32.51 -20.27
N GLY A 841 27.68 32.60 -19.01
CA GLY A 841 28.54 33.02 -17.89
C GLY A 841 28.95 31.84 -17.03
N CYS A 842 27.97 31.12 -16.49
CA CYS A 842 28.17 29.92 -15.68
C CYS A 842 27.10 28.88 -16.04
N VAL A 843 27.47 27.61 -16.09
CA VAL A 843 26.56 26.49 -16.39
C VAL A 843 26.44 25.60 -15.17
N VAL A 844 25.21 25.38 -14.71
CA VAL A 844 24.89 24.50 -13.59
C VAL A 844 23.98 23.38 -14.10
N SER A 845 24.38 22.14 -13.88
CA SER A 845 23.58 20.95 -14.20
C SER A 845 23.28 20.20 -12.90
N VAL A 846 22.01 19.96 -12.61
CA VAL A 846 21.56 19.31 -11.37
C VAL A 846 20.91 17.96 -11.69
N GLY A 847 21.51 16.90 -11.17
CA GLY A 847 21.06 15.52 -11.37
C GLY A 847 20.02 15.06 -10.35
N THR A 848 19.51 13.85 -10.58
CA THR A 848 18.46 13.18 -9.80
C THR A 848 19.01 11.94 -9.07
N GLY A 849 20.17 12.07 -8.45
CA GLY A 849 20.94 10.97 -7.87
C GLY A 849 21.87 10.26 -8.87
N ILE A 850 22.95 9.67 -8.36
CA ILE A 850 23.83 8.72 -9.06
C ILE A 850 23.58 7.34 -8.47
N THR A 851 23.07 6.41 -9.28
CA THR A 851 22.93 5.00 -8.89
C THR A 851 24.31 4.38 -8.64
N PRO A 852 24.50 3.62 -7.54
CA PRO A 852 25.78 2.93 -7.29
C PRO A 852 26.04 1.86 -8.36
N VAL A 853 27.29 1.74 -8.77
CA VAL A 853 27.73 0.76 -9.78
C VAL A 853 27.85 -0.63 -9.13
N TYR A 854 27.26 -1.64 -9.77
CA TYR A 854 27.36 -3.04 -9.39
C TYR A 854 28.14 -3.82 -10.45
N PRO A 855 29.00 -4.78 -10.07
CA PRO A 855 29.63 -5.67 -11.05
C PRO A 855 28.57 -6.58 -11.68
N VAL A 856 28.51 -6.58 -13.02
CA VAL A 856 27.65 -7.48 -13.81
C VAL A 856 28.56 -8.45 -14.55
N ASP A 857 28.35 -9.74 -14.33
CA ASP A 857 29.03 -10.80 -15.08
C ASP A 857 28.64 -10.73 -16.58
N PRO A 858 29.59 -10.60 -17.52
CA PRO A 858 29.32 -10.61 -18.96
C PRO A 858 28.53 -11.83 -19.46
N SER A 859 28.60 -12.98 -18.78
CA SER A 859 27.82 -14.19 -19.11
C SER A 859 26.29 -13.92 -19.13
N VAL A 860 25.84 -12.91 -18.39
CA VAL A 860 24.44 -12.49 -18.27
C VAL A 860 23.88 -11.90 -19.59
N PHE A 861 24.74 -11.63 -20.57
CA PHE A 861 24.41 -11.21 -21.94
C PHE A 861 24.64 -12.31 -23.00
N GLU A 862 25.12 -13.49 -22.64
CA GLU A 862 25.32 -14.60 -23.59
C GLU A 862 23.98 -15.15 -24.11
N MET A 863 23.94 -15.43 -25.41
CA MET A 863 22.76 -15.93 -26.13
C MET A 863 23.02 -17.35 -26.64
N SER A 864 23.49 -18.23 -25.75
CA SER A 864 23.97 -19.58 -26.05
C SER A 864 22.85 -20.63 -26.18
N ASP A 865 21.71 -20.42 -25.53
CA ASP A 865 20.50 -21.25 -25.65
C ASP A 865 19.22 -20.39 -25.82
N MET A 866 18.04 -21.00 -25.91
CA MET A 866 16.77 -20.28 -26.07
C MET A 866 16.38 -19.43 -24.85
N PHE A 867 16.65 -19.88 -23.63
CA PHE A 867 16.43 -19.09 -22.41
C PHE A 867 17.50 -18.01 -22.24
N GLY A 868 18.75 -18.31 -22.57
CA GLY A 868 19.86 -17.37 -22.69
C GLY A 868 19.57 -16.25 -23.70
N LEU A 869 18.99 -16.58 -24.86
CA LEU A 869 18.54 -15.58 -25.85
C LEU A 869 17.50 -14.63 -25.27
N LEU A 870 16.46 -15.14 -24.60
CA LEU A 870 15.43 -14.31 -23.95
C LEU A 870 16.01 -13.46 -22.81
N ARG A 871 16.92 -14.03 -22.02
CA ARG A 871 17.64 -13.34 -20.92
C ARG A 871 18.57 -12.25 -21.46
N GLY A 872 19.40 -12.57 -22.44
CA GLY A 872 20.34 -11.67 -23.10
C GLY A 872 19.63 -10.51 -23.79
N ILE A 873 18.58 -10.77 -24.57
CA ILE A 873 17.75 -9.70 -25.17
C ILE A 873 17.17 -8.80 -24.09
N LYS A 874 16.61 -9.35 -23.01
CA LYS A 874 16.08 -8.55 -21.89
C LYS A 874 17.16 -7.66 -21.27
N ASN A 875 18.30 -8.23 -20.91
CA ASN A 875 19.37 -7.51 -20.21
C ASN A 875 20.04 -6.47 -21.12
N LEU A 876 20.25 -6.79 -22.40
CA LEU A 876 20.73 -5.85 -23.41
C LEU A 876 19.72 -4.71 -23.63
N SER A 877 18.42 -4.99 -23.66
CA SER A 877 17.38 -3.95 -23.80
C SER A 877 17.35 -2.99 -22.61
N LEU A 878 17.59 -3.49 -21.39
CA LEU A 878 17.71 -2.67 -20.18
C LEU A 878 18.99 -1.82 -20.22
N MET A 879 20.12 -2.37 -20.64
CA MET A 879 21.38 -1.64 -20.79
C MET A 879 21.29 -0.55 -21.88
N VAL A 880 20.63 -0.83 -23.01
CA VAL A 880 20.39 0.16 -24.06
C VAL A 880 19.44 1.27 -23.58
N LEU A 881 18.41 0.94 -22.80
CA LEU A 881 17.51 1.92 -22.19
C LEU A 881 18.23 2.81 -21.16
N ASP A 882 19.04 2.22 -20.28
CA ASP A 882 19.89 2.94 -19.32
C ASP A 882 20.83 3.93 -20.04
N GLN A 883 21.57 3.46 -21.05
CA GLN A 883 22.50 4.31 -21.79
C GLN A 883 21.81 5.37 -22.66
N ALA A 884 20.61 5.11 -23.19
CA ALA A 884 19.80 6.11 -23.89
C ALA A 884 19.21 7.16 -22.93
N THR A 885 18.92 6.78 -21.68
CA THR A 885 18.36 7.67 -20.64
C THR A 885 19.42 8.18 -19.66
N ALA A 886 20.71 8.01 -19.96
CA ALA A 886 21.80 8.34 -19.05
C ALA A 886 21.85 9.84 -18.70
N THR A 887 21.83 10.14 -17.39
CA THR A 887 22.06 11.49 -16.83
C THR A 887 23.52 11.75 -16.48
N GLU A 888 24.33 10.69 -16.38
CA GLU A 888 25.75 10.72 -16.02
C GLU A 888 26.65 10.16 -17.13
N GLY A 889 27.97 10.26 -16.94
CA GLY A 889 28.95 9.74 -17.90
C GLY A 889 29.03 10.60 -19.16
N ALA A 890 28.70 10.04 -20.33
CA ALA A 890 28.98 10.67 -21.62
C ALA A 890 28.35 12.07 -21.83
N PRO A 891 27.07 12.35 -21.46
CA PRO A 891 26.50 13.69 -21.58
C PRO A 891 27.23 14.73 -20.72
N ILE A 892 27.62 14.34 -19.51
CA ILE A 892 28.34 15.20 -18.54
C ILE A 892 29.77 15.46 -19.00
N ALA A 893 30.51 14.42 -19.44
CA ALA A 893 31.87 14.56 -19.95
C ALA A 893 31.94 15.45 -21.20
N ARG A 894 30.98 15.30 -22.12
CA ARG A 894 30.82 16.19 -23.29
C ARG A 894 30.49 17.62 -22.86
N SER A 895 29.51 17.82 -21.98
CA SER A 895 29.10 19.15 -21.50
C SER A 895 30.25 19.90 -20.81
N ARG A 896 30.96 19.22 -19.90
CA ARG A 896 32.15 19.73 -19.20
C ARG A 896 33.22 20.17 -20.18
N SER A 897 33.60 19.30 -21.12
CA SER A 897 34.61 19.57 -22.15
C SER A 897 34.27 20.78 -23.02
N TRP A 898 33.02 20.89 -23.49
CA TRP A 898 32.56 22.04 -24.29
C TRP A 898 32.54 23.34 -23.49
N CYS A 899 32.10 23.31 -22.22
CA CYS A 899 32.14 24.49 -21.35
C CYS A 899 33.59 24.96 -21.12
N HIS A 900 34.51 24.05 -20.81
CA HIS A 900 35.92 24.36 -20.58
C HIS A 900 36.62 24.89 -21.85
N ALA A 901 36.33 24.31 -23.03
CA ALA A 901 36.81 24.84 -24.31
C ALA A 901 36.33 26.28 -24.60
N LEU A 902 35.13 26.63 -24.13
CA LEU A 902 34.58 27.99 -24.20
C LEU A 902 35.06 28.91 -23.05
N ASN A 903 35.94 28.43 -22.17
CA ASN A 903 36.33 29.08 -20.91
C ASN A 903 35.10 29.51 -20.07
N ARG A 904 34.18 28.57 -19.84
CA ARG A 904 33.00 28.72 -18.99
C ARG A 904 32.99 27.67 -17.87
N PRO A 905 32.80 28.07 -16.60
CA PRO A 905 32.76 27.12 -15.49
C PRO A 905 31.49 26.26 -15.56
N TYR A 906 31.68 24.96 -15.34
CA TYR A 906 30.64 23.95 -15.40
C TYR A 906 30.54 23.23 -14.05
N PHE A 907 29.40 23.39 -13.38
CA PHE A 907 29.12 22.73 -12.10
C PHE A 907 28.08 21.64 -12.31
N ARG A 908 28.50 20.38 -12.16
CA ARG A 908 27.59 19.23 -12.06
C ARG A 908 27.33 18.95 -10.57
N LEU A 909 26.10 19.14 -10.13
CA LEU A 909 25.66 18.83 -8.77
C LEU A 909 24.80 17.56 -8.82
N ASN A 910 25.29 16.45 -8.29
CA ASN A 910 24.50 15.22 -8.20
C ASN A 910 24.98 14.36 -7.02
N SER A 911 24.05 13.86 -6.20
CA SER A 911 24.39 13.06 -5.02
C SER A 911 24.59 11.59 -5.40
N PRO A 912 25.61 10.88 -4.88
CA PRO A 912 25.55 9.42 -4.83
C PRO A 912 24.32 8.98 -4.01
N LEU A 913 23.80 7.80 -4.34
CA LEU A 913 22.70 7.14 -3.62
C LEU A 913 23.17 5.85 -2.96
N PHE A 914 22.61 5.52 -1.79
CA PHE A 914 22.89 4.27 -1.08
C PHE A 914 22.48 2.99 -1.85
N LYS A 915 21.53 3.09 -2.79
CA LYS A 915 21.09 1.99 -3.68
C LYS A 915 20.48 2.53 -4.98
N ASP A 916 20.11 1.64 -5.90
CA ASP A 916 19.24 2.00 -7.01
C ASP A 916 17.78 2.18 -6.54
N ILE A 917 17.22 3.37 -6.72
CA ILE A 917 15.87 3.75 -6.27
C ILE A 917 14.97 3.89 -7.50
N VAL A 918 14.03 2.97 -7.72
CA VAL A 918 13.19 2.96 -8.93
C VAL A 918 12.41 4.29 -9.10
N LEU A 919 12.10 4.65 -10.35
CA LEU A 919 11.52 5.96 -10.70
C LEU A 919 10.14 6.23 -10.07
N ASP A 920 9.46 5.17 -9.64
CA ASP A 920 8.17 5.14 -8.96
C ASP A 920 8.25 4.69 -7.48
N ALA A 921 9.44 4.78 -6.85
CA ALA A 921 9.61 4.42 -5.45
C ALA A 921 8.68 5.23 -4.52
N SER A 922 7.79 4.53 -3.81
CA SER A 922 6.79 5.09 -2.90
C SER A 922 7.13 4.91 -1.42
N ASP A 923 8.13 4.08 -1.09
CA ASP A 923 8.57 3.77 0.27
C ASP A 923 9.06 5.03 1.02
N ASP A 924 8.59 5.19 2.26
CA ASP A 924 8.86 6.40 3.03
C ASP A 924 10.28 6.43 3.63
N SER A 925 10.88 5.27 3.92
CA SER A 925 12.25 5.14 4.45
C SER A 925 13.30 5.39 3.36
N ASP A 926 13.13 4.79 2.18
CA ASP A 926 14.02 4.97 1.03
C ASP A 926 14.15 6.45 0.62
N LEU A 927 13.04 7.18 0.64
CA LEU A 927 13.02 8.59 0.28
C LEU A 927 13.62 9.50 1.37
N VAL A 928 13.52 9.10 2.64
CA VAL A 928 14.23 9.78 3.75
C VAL A 928 15.74 9.61 3.59
N GLU A 929 16.22 8.39 3.33
CA GLU A 929 17.66 8.14 3.18
C GLU A 929 18.21 8.77 1.89
N MET A 930 17.46 8.74 0.77
CA MET A 930 17.82 9.48 -0.46
C MET A 930 17.97 10.99 -0.24
N MET A 931 17.05 11.61 0.51
CA MET A 931 17.19 13.02 0.90
C MET A 931 18.35 13.23 1.87
N TRP A 932 18.65 12.26 2.73
CA TRP A 932 19.75 12.33 3.71
C TRP A 932 21.13 12.22 3.04
N ASP A 933 21.32 11.27 2.12
CA ASP A 933 22.49 11.20 1.22
C ASP A 933 22.74 12.54 0.55
N THR A 934 21.67 13.18 0.05
CA THR A 934 21.75 14.48 -0.61
C THR A 934 22.16 15.61 0.34
N VAL A 935 21.70 15.58 1.61
CA VAL A 935 22.14 16.52 2.66
C VAL A 935 23.61 16.30 3.03
N LEU A 936 24.04 15.03 3.15
CA LEU A 936 25.43 14.66 3.41
C LEU A 936 26.34 15.10 2.27
N TYR A 937 25.98 14.82 1.02
CA TYR A 937 26.67 15.27 -0.20
C TYR A 937 26.83 16.80 -0.26
N CYS A 938 25.79 17.55 0.12
CA CYS A 938 25.84 19.01 0.17
C CYS A 938 26.69 19.54 1.35
N HIS A 939 26.84 18.78 2.44
CA HIS A 939 27.74 19.12 3.54
C HIS A 939 29.20 18.80 3.20
N THR A 940 29.45 17.70 2.47
CA THR A 940 30.80 17.28 2.03
C THR A 940 31.32 18.27 0.97
N HIS A 941 30.52 18.62 -0.05
CA HIS A 941 30.87 19.57 -1.12
C HIS A 941 30.52 21.04 -0.80
N ARG A 942 30.47 21.41 0.48
CA ARG A 942 30.12 22.78 0.90
C ARG A 942 31.05 23.86 0.30
N LYS A 943 32.32 23.52 0.03
CA LYS A 943 33.28 24.41 -0.64
C LYS A 943 32.82 24.74 -2.07
N ASP A 944 32.43 23.73 -2.83
CA ASP A 944 32.06 23.86 -4.24
C ASP A 944 30.72 24.59 -4.39
N LEU A 945 29.78 24.37 -3.45
CA LEU A 945 28.53 25.14 -3.35
C LEU A 945 28.78 26.62 -3.01
N ILE A 946 29.78 26.92 -2.19
CA ILE A 946 30.19 28.30 -1.86
C ILE A 946 30.88 28.96 -3.07
N GLU A 947 31.77 28.26 -3.79
CA GLU A 947 32.42 28.77 -5.01
C GLU A 947 31.38 29.06 -6.10
N LEU A 948 30.46 28.12 -6.36
CA LEU A 948 29.33 28.31 -7.27
C LEU A 948 28.48 29.52 -6.85
N ALA A 949 28.14 29.64 -5.57
CA ALA A 949 27.38 30.78 -5.07
C ALA A 949 28.12 32.12 -5.27
N GLN A 950 29.45 32.15 -5.14
CA GLN A 950 30.25 33.34 -5.45
C GLN A 950 30.21 33.69 -6.95
N VAL A 951 30.36 32.71 -7.84
CA VAL A 951 30.29 32.92 -9.30
C VAL A 951 28.90 33.43 -9.71
N LEU A 952 27.82 32.81 -9.22
CA LEU A 952 26.44 33.25 -9.48
C LEU A 952 26.19 34.69 -8.97
N LYS A 953 26.69 35.05 -7.78
CA LYS A 953 26.61 36.42 -7.23
C LYS A 953 27.44 37.44 -8.01
N ALA A 954 28.58 37.03 -8.55
CA ALA A 954 29.42 37.90 -9.38
C ALA A 954 28.70 38.26 -10.68
N ILE A 955 28.19 37.26 -11.41
CA ILE A 955 27.40 37.41 -12.65
C ILE A 955 26.05 38.11 -12.40
N GLY A 956 25.48 37.95 -11.21
CA GLY A 956 24.29 38.68 -10.73
C GLY A 956 22.95 38.03 -11.09
N THR A 957 21.88 38.61 -10.55
CA THR A 957 20.50 38.10 -10.67
C THR A 957 19.73 38.71 -11.85
N ASN A 958 18.72 37.99 -12.32
CA ASN A 958 17.88 38.42 -13.44
C ASN A 958 17.10 39.72 -13.18
N LYS A 959 16.95 40.18 -11.94
CA LYS A 959 16.34 41.48 -11.61
C LYS A 959 17.05 42.66 -12.28
N TYR A 960 18.39 42.59 -12.43
CA TYR A 960 19.17 43.61 -13.14
C TYR A 960 18.93 43.57 -14.66
N ARG A 961 18.82 42.36 -15.23
CA ARG A 961 18.64 42.13 -16.67
C ARG A 961 17.19 42.35 -17.15
N LYS A 962 16.18 42.11 -16.29
CA LYS A 962 14.76 42.40 -16.55
C LYS A 962 14.48 43.87 -16.86
N LYS A 963 15.15 44.81 -16.18
CA LYS A 963 15.08 46.25 -16.52
C LYS A 963 15.43 46.50 -17.98
N LYS A 964 16.52 45.89 -18.45
CA LYS A 964 17.12 46.10 -19.78
C LYS A 964 16.22 45.56 -20.90
N MET A 965 15.56 44.43 -20.69
CA MET A 965 14.58 43.89 -21.64
C MET A 965 13.29 44.72 -21.71
N ASN A 966 12.78 45.20 -20.57
CA ASN A 966 11.58 46.06 -20.55
C ASN A 966 11.84 47.47 -21.14
N SER A 967 13.10 47.91 -21.25
CA SER A 967 13.46 49.14 -21.98
C SER A 967 13.66 48.94 -23.49
N THR A 968 13.64 47.70 -23.99
CA THR A 968 13.76 47.35 -25.42
C THR A 968 12.47 46.79 -26.02
N SER A 969 11.33 47.02 -25.34
CA SER A 969 10.00 46.57 -25.77
C SER A 969 9.03 47.74 -26.05
N ASN A 970 9.59 48.91 -26.37
CA ASN A 970 8.92 50.13 -26.85
C ASN A 970 9.61 50.58 -28.14
#